data_AF-A0A7K4NQ55-F1
#
_entry.id   AF-A0A7K4NQ55-F1
#
_cell.length_a   1.000
_cell.length_b   1.000
_cell.length_c   1.000
_cell.angle_alpha   90.00
_cell.angle_beta   90.00
_cell.angle_gamma   90.00
#
_symmetry.space_group_name_H-M   'P 1'
#
loop_
_entity.id
_entity.type
_entity.pdbx_description
1 polymer ?
#
loop_
_entity_poly.entity_id
_entity_poly.type
_entity_poly.pdbx_seq_one_letter_code
_entity_poly.pdbx_strand_id
1 'polypeptide(L)'
;MMRLLLSVLVVFLVGLVIPSAFAENVPDWVKNTAGWWATDAISETEFVNAIEFLVKENIIQVNVSQTSETSQGVPDWIKNTAGWWATDAISETEFVNAIAYLIKVGIMSIESSKSPELIAEKWVNGYIDDDEFLASVEHMIENDVITVKSDSITKTSQLPDWLVNNAGWWAARILTNSDFNFDPGYVKEEIYPCTDLSIGMQDIPWCPHPDVVTGDMIRASYNSYGFRGDEFQEQKHDIDFRIFAVGGSTTYGSGVTNDETWPAYLQQIINEKITGKKIEVINAGIPGADTNGELKAIKQKIVRLSPDLIIMFDGWNDLQHFIQTEKTIQNWESVCKLGKNEGFDTIIIVQPLVISDGQRVPTEREITNFAAHFRHLQTSQQYTDAFEELDKVCTKTADLGRIFDYVQEPIFYDSAHTIGLGNKIIAENVFSVISPIYFGKAYSVIHNNLYSENIEPETGVVYAVGADLSGRNFDNLNLQNAVFDKADLSNTSFKNTNIDGARFMFANLDNSNLFDRIDLSNINLTGTDLSNMNLQGKNLTGTLLARADLSGSILTGADLSTAKLTYADLTNTDLTGTNLSDVNLYRTNLSGMDLRSITFANADLRATFFTGSILPDSILANNDFEYTDFGEVDLSGKDLSYSNFHYATFGNANLEGANLEGATLIQVDFTKIKNKSLAGADLSEASLAHSNLSGVNLAGT
;
A
#
# COMPACT_ATOMS: atom_id res chain seq x y z
N MET A 1 18.60 -30.84 -85.91
CA MET A 1 19.25 -29.51 -86.02
C MET A 1 18.39 -28.51 -85.25
N MET A 2 19.00 -27.51 -84.61
CA MET A 2 18.38 -26.50 -83.73
C MET A 2 17.86 -26.94 -82.35
N ARG A 3 17.96 -25.98 -81.43
CA ARG A 3 17.80 -26.06 -79.96
C ARG A 3 16.59 -25.23 -79.52
N LEU A 4 16.16 -25.48 -78.28
CA LEU A 4 15.71 -24.58 -77.19
C LEU A 4 14.46 -25.18 -76.52
N LEU A 5 14.18 -25.05 -75.21
CA LEU A 5 14.90 -24.84 -73.94
C LEU A 5 13.78 -24.49 -72.93
N LEU A 6 13.82 -25.01 -71.69
CA LEU A 6 12.88 -24.76 -70.57
C LEU A 6 11.41 -25.21 -70.79
N SER A 7 10.66 -25.62 -69.76
CA SER A 7 11.00 -25.98 -68.37
C SER A 7 9.91 -26.89 -67.76
N VAL A 8 10.28 -27.62 -66.69
CA VAL A 8 9.44 -28.62 -66.02
C VAL A 8 8.50 -27.96 -64.99
N LEU A 9 7.20 -28.33 -65.02
CA LEU A 9 6.52 -28.82 -63.82
C LEU A 9 5.31 -29.69 -64.20
N VAL A 10 5.29 -30.93 -63.74
CA VAL A 10 4.11 -31.82 -63.78
C VAL A 10 3.46 -31.79 -62.40
N VAL A 11 2.13 -31.70 -62.39
CA VAL A 11 1.27 -31.64 -61.21
C VAL A 11 1.54 -32.81 -60.25
N PHE A 12 1.75 -32.51 -58.97
CA PHE A 12 1.50 -33.46 -57.89
C PHE A 12 0.15 -33.12 -57.25
N LEU A 13 -0.79 -34.07 -57.27
CA LEU A 13 -1.96 -34.00 -56.38
C LEU A 13 -1.46 -34.16 -54.94
N VAL A 14 -1.75 -33.19 -54.10
CA VAL A 14 -1.80 -33.35 -52.63
C VAL A 14 -3.27 -33.28 -52.24
N GLY A 15 -3.67 -34.10 -51.25
CA GLY A 15 -5.05 -34.51 -51.04
C GLY A 15 -6.03 -33.40 -50.64
N LEU A 16 -7.32 -33.79 -50.59
CA LEU A 16 -8.47 -33.02 -50.12
C LEU A 16 -8.11 -31.94 -49.09
N VAL A 17 -7.97 -30.70 -49.56
CA VAL A 17 -7.91 -29.52 -48.71
C VAL A 17 -9.34 -29.22 -48.29
N ILE A 18 -9.64 -29.45 -47.02
CA ILE A 18 -10.87 -28.94 -46.38
C ILE A 18 -10.85 -27.42 -46.57
N PRO A 19 -11.94 -26.77 -47.04
CA PRO A 19 -11.91 -25.32 -47.28
C PRO A 19 -11.49 -24.58 -46.01
N SER A 20 -10.42 -23.80 -46.09
CA SER A 20 -9.86 -23.05 -44.95
C SER A 20 -10.66 -21.79 -44.61
N ALA A 21 -11.74 -21.53 -45.34
CA ALA A 21 -12.58 -20.35 -45.17
C ALA A 21 -14.00 -20.64 -45.70
N PHE A 22 -15.01 -20.07 -45.05
CA PHE A 22 -16.43 -20.22 -45.38
C PHE A 22 -17.14 -18.86 -45.24
N ALA A 23 -18.15 -18.64 -46.05
CA ALA A 23 -19.09 -17.53 -45.91
C ALA A 23 -20.48 -18.00 -46.35
N GLU A 24 -21.51 -17.61 -45.61
CA GLU A 24 -22.89 -18.01 -45.86
C GLU A 24 -23.79 -16.77 -45.83
N ASN A 25 -24.61 -16.58 -46.87
CA ASN A 25 -25.53 -15.42 -47.01
C ASN A 25 -24.84 -14.03 -46.98
N VAL A 26 -23.72 -13.85 -47.70
CA VAL A 26 -23.06 -12.54 -47.84
C VAL A 26 -24.02 -11.52 -48.48
N PRO A 27 -24.31 -10.36 -47.87
CA PRO A 27 -25.30 -9.41 -48.40
C PRO A 27 -24.92 -8.77 -49.75
N ASP A 28 -25.91 -8.52 -50.62
CA ASP A 28 -25.70 -7.98 -51.97
C ASP A 28 -24.92 -6.65 -52.03
N TRP A 29 -25.06 -5.78 -51.01
CA TRP A 29 -24.34 -4.51 -50.95
C TRP A 29 -22.81 -4.71 -50.92
N VAL A 30 -22.36 -5.85 -50.41
CA VAL A 30 -20.94 -6.22 -50.31
C VAL A 30 -20.36 -6.56 -51.68
N LYS A 31 -21.10 -7.33 -52.49
CA LYS A 31 -20.73 -7.62 -53.90
C LYS A 31 -20.67 -6.34 -54.72
N ASN A 32 -21.57 -5.38 -54.47
CA ASN A 32 -21.51 -4.06 -55.11
C ASN A 32 -20.23 -3.29 -54.76
N THR A 33 -19.81 -3.27 -53.48
CA THR A 33 -18.54 -2.66 -53.05
C THR A 33 -17.33 -3.31 -53.73
N ALA A 34 -17.30 -4.64 -53.86
CA ALA A 34 -16.24 -5.35 -54.59
C ALA A 34 -16.21 -4.98 -56.09
N GLY A 35 -17.38 -4.80 -56.72
CA GLY A 35 -17.48 -4.34 -58.10
C GLY A 35 -17.03 -2.88 -58.30
N TRP A 36 -17.29 -2.01 -57.32
CA TRP A 36 -16.83 -0.62 -57.35
C TRP A 36 -15.30 -0.53 -57.24
N TRP A 37 -14.66 -1.35 -56.39
CA TRP A 37 -13.21 -1.40 -56.31
C TRP A 37 -12.56 -1.96 -57.59
N ALA A 38 -13.15 -3.00 -58.17
CA ALA A 38 -12.69 -3.58 -59.45
C ALA A 38 -12.79 -2.62 -60.65
N THR A 39 -13.51 -1.50 -60.51
CA THR A 39 -13.68 -0.45 -61.53
C THR A 39 -13.02 0.89 -61.16
N ASP A 40 -12.16 0.89 -60.13
CA ASP A 40 -11.50 2.07 -59.56
C ASP A 40 -12.48 3.18 -59.10
N ALA A 41 -13.74 2.83 -58.84
CA ALA A 41 -14.78 3.77 -58.36
C ALA A 41 -14.69 4.02 -56.84
N ILE A 42 -14.06 3.12 -56.09
CA ILE A 42 -13.59 3.33 -54.71
C ILE A 42 -12.11 2.96 -54.61
N SER A 43 -11.42 3.53 -53.62
CA SER A 43 -10.01 3.28 -53.36
C SER A 43 -9.73 1.89 -52.79
N GLU A 44 -8.46 1.48 -52.85
CA GLU A 44 -7.96 0.23 -52.25
C GLU A 44 -8.16 0.22 -50.73
N THR A 45 -7.96 1.35 -50.06
CA THR A 45 -8.24 1.52 -48.62
C THR A 45 -9.72 1.33 -48.31
N GLU A 46 -10.63 1.92 -49.08
CA GLU A 46 -12.08 1.76 -48.87
C GLU A 46 -12.54 0.30 -49.07
N PHE A 47 -11.91 -0.44 -49.99
CA PHE A 47 -12.19 -1.85 -50.18
C PHE A 47 -11.65 -2.73 -49.05
N VAL A 48 -10.41 -2.52 -48.59
CA VAL A 48 -9.83 -3.27 -47.46
C VAL A 48 -10.68 -3.08 -46.21
N ASN A 49 -11.02 -1.84 -45.85
CA ASN A 49 -11.88 -1.53 -44.71
C ASN A 49 -13.26 -2.21 -44.81
N ALA A 50 -13.81 -2.35 -46.03
CA ALA A 50 -15.07 -3.06 -46.24
C ALA A 50 -14.93 -4.57 -46.02
N ILE A 51 -13.82 -5.18 -46.44
CA ILE A 51 -13.55 -6.61 -46.18
C ILE A 51 -13.32 -6.87 -44.68
N GLU A 52 -12.61 -5.99 -43.98
CA GLU A 52 -12.41 -6.05 -42.53
C GLU A 52 -13.73 -6.03 -41.75
N PHE A 53 -14.67 -5.16 -42.14
CA PHE A 53 -16.00 -5.11 -41.53
C PHE A 53 -16.74 -6.46 -41.63
N LEU A 54 -16.64 -7.17 -42.76
CA LEU A 54 -17.31 -8.46 -42.96
C LEU A 54 -16.71 -9.57 -42.09
N VAL A 55 -15.40 -9.53 -41.89
CA VAL A 55 -14.70 -10.47 -41.00
C VAL A 55 -15.05 -10.16 -39.54
N LYS A 56 -15.11 -8.87 -39.17
CA LYS A 56 -15.50 -8.40 -37.84
C LYS A 56 -16.92 -8.81 -37.46
N GLU A 57 -17.89 -8.59 -38.34
CA GLU A 57 -19.29 -8.99 -38.14
C GLU A 57 -19.54 -10.50 -38.38
N ASN A 58 -18.48 -11.29 -38.54
CA ASN A 58 -18.50 -12.75 -38.68
C ASN A 58 -19.28 -13.26 -39.93
N ILE A 59 -19.43 -12.39 -40.95
CA ILE A 59 -20.10 -12.67 -42.24
C ILE A 59 -19.17 -13.47 -43.17
N ILE A 60 -17.85 -13.27 -43.05
CA ILE A 60 -16.81 -14.03 -43.75
C ILE A 60 -15.83 -14.60 -42.71
N GLN A 61 -15.65 -15.91 -42.68
CA GLN A 61 -14.73 -16.60 -41.77
C GLN A 61 -13.50 -17.11 -42.52
N VAL A 62 -12.31 -16.77 -42.02
CA VAL A 62 -11.03 -17.06 -42.68
C VAL A 62 -10.03 -17.61 -41.67
N ASN A 63 -9.72 -18.91 -41.73
CA ASN A 63 -8.78 -19.55 -40.78
C ASN A 63 -7.36 -19.55 -41.33
N VAL A 64 -6.57 -18.52 -40.99
CA VAL A 64 -5.18 -18.36 -41.43
C VAL A 64 -4.31 -17.78 -40.32
N SER A 65 -3.26 -18.50 -39.92
CA SER A 65 -2.19 -17.97 -39.07
C SER A 65 -1.18 -17.18 -39.93
N GLN A 66 -0.86 -15.94 -39.55
CA GLN A 66 -0.01 -15.04 -40.34
C GLN A 66 1.49 -15.35 -40.24
N THR A 67 2.25 -14.98 -41.28
CA THR A 67 3.70 -14.74 -41.21
C THR A 67 4.13 -13.60 -42.14
N SER A 68 4.96 -12.69 -41.60
CA SER A 68 5.75 -11.63 -42.25
C SER A 68 5.02 -10.49 -42.98
N GLU A 69 5.40 -9.26 -42.62
CA GLU A 69 5.11 -8.04 -43.36
C GLU A 69 5.82 -8.03 -44.73
N THR A 70 5.12 -7.67 -45.80
CA THR A 70 5.74 -7.05 -46.99
C THR A 70 4.88 -5.92 -47.53
N SER A 71 5.46 -4.75 -47.72
CA SER A 71 4.76 -3.51 -48.11
C SER A 71 4.52 -3.38 -49.62
N GLN A 72 4.07 -4.45 -50.28
CA GLN A 72 3.60 -4.38 -51.68
C GLN A 72 2.08 -4.34 -51.73
N GLY A 73 1.53 -3.24 -52.27
CA GLY A 73 0.09 -3.04 -52.45
C GLY A 73 -0.57 -4.12 -53.30
N VAL A 74 -1.89 -4.22 -53.17
CA VAL A 74 -2.70 -5.38 -53.61
C VAL A 74 -2.59 -5.58 -55.14
N PRO A 75 -1.97 -6.69 -55.62
CA PRO A 75 -1.76 -6.93 -57.04
C PRO A 75 -3.02 -6.85 -57.92
N ASP A 76 -2.89 -6.23 -59.11
CA ASP A 76 -3.98 -5.96 -60.07
C ASP A 76 -4.89 -7.17 -60.40
N TRP A 77 -4.36 -8.39 -60.32
CA TRP A 77 -5.15 -9.59 -60.59
C TRP A 77 -6.26 -9.84 -59.54
N ILE A 78 -6.13 -9.27 -58.34
CA ILE A 78 -7.09 -9.39 -57.24
C ILE A 78 -8.31 -8.50 -57.49
N LYS A 79 -8.12 -7.31 -58.09
CA LYS A 79 -9.23 -6.47 -58.60
C LYS A 79 -10.09 -7.24 -59.60
N ASN A 80 -9.47 -8.01 -60.49
CA ASN A 80 -10.20 -8.88 -61.42
C ASN A 80 -11.01 -9.96 -60.68
N THR A 81 -10.43 -10.59 -59.65
CA THR A 81 -11.13 -11.58 -58.81
C THR A 81 -12.32 -10.97 -58.06
N ALA A 82 -12.19 -9.76 -57.52
CA ALA A 82 -13.30 -9.02 -56.90
C ALA A 82 -14.40 -8.66 -57.91
N GLY A 83 -14.04 -8.25 -59.13
CA GLY A 83 -15.00 -7.99 -60.21
C GLY A 83 -15.73 -9.25 -60.69
N TRP A 84 -15.05 -10.40 -60.72
CA TRP A 84 -15.67 -11.70 -61.03
C TRP A 84 -16.64 -12.14 -59.94
N TRP A 85 -16.33 -11.92 -58.67
CA TRP A 85 -17.25 -12.21 -57.57
C TRP A 85 -18.47 -11.29 -57.56
N ALA A 86 -18.27 -9.99 -57.83
CA ALA A 86 -19.34 -9.00 -57.95
C ALA A 86 -20.30 -9.25 -59.14
N THR A 87 -19.94 -10.14 -60.07
CA THR A 87 -20.75 -10.52 -61.25
C THR A 87 -21.15 -12.00 -61.25
N ASP A 88 -21.04 -12.68 -60.10
CA ASP A 88 -21.35 -14.11 -59.90
C ASP A 88 -20.59 -15.06 -60.85
N ALA A 89 -19.45 -14.62 -61.39
CA ALA A 89 -18.60 -15.42 -62.27
C ALA A 89 -17.66 -16.38 -61.51
N ILE A 90 -17.49 -16.17 -60.20
CA ILE A 90 -16.92 -17.12 -59.23
C ILE A 90 -17.81 -17.18 -58.00
N SER A 91 -17.85 -18.32 -57.32
CA SER A 91 -18.66 -18.51 -56.10
C SER A 91 -18.09 -17.76 -54.90
N GLU A 92 -18.93 -17.55 -53.87
CA GLU A 92 -18.54 -16.99 -52.58
C GLU A 92 -17.37 -17.76 -51.96
N THR A 93 -17.43 -19.09 -52.00
CA THR A 93 -16.37 -19.96 -51.48
C THR A 93 -15.05 -19.79 -52.25
N GLU A 94 -15.08 -19.60 -53.57
CA GLU A 94 -13.87 -19.36 -54.36
C GLU A 94 -13.27 -17.98 -54.08
N PHE A 95 -14.09 -16.95 -53.99
CA PHE A 95 -13.65 -15.60 -53.61
C PHE A 95 -13.03 -15.58 -52.21
N VAL A 96 -13.70 -16.17 -51.22
CA VAL A 96 -13.26 -16.21 -49.82
C VAL A 96 -11.99 -17.06 -49.64
N ASN A 97 -11.82 -18.15 -50.40
CA ASN A 97 -10.55 -18.88 -50.43
C ASN A 97 -9.42 -18.11 -51.13
N ALA A 98 -9.72 -17.25 -52.12
CA ALA A 98 -8.72 -16.36 -52.69
C ALA A 98 -8.25 -15.31 -51.67
N ILE A 99 -9.18 -14.69 -50.93
CA ILE A 99 -8.86 -13.79 -49.80
C ILE A 99 -8.02 -14.52 -48.74
N ALA A 100 -8.41 -15.74 -48.34
CA ALA A 100 -7.64 -16.56 -47.40
C ALA A 100 -6.20 -16.83 -47.87
N TYR A 101 -6.03 -17.14 -49.16
CA TYR A 101 -4.71 -17.35 -49.75
C TYR A 101 -3.87 -16.07 -49.72
N LEU A 102 -4.45 -14.92 -50.04
CA LEU A 102 -3.77 -13.62 -50.08
C LEU A 102 -3.26 -13.16 -48.70
N ILE A 103 -4.03 -13.41 -47.64
CA ILE A 103 -3.60 -13.23 -46.24
C ILE A 103 -2.44 -14.19 -45.93
N LYS A 104 -2.59 -15.47 -46.29
CA LYS A 104 -1.60 -16.51 -46.00
C LYS A 104 -0.22 -16.24 -46.62
N VAL A 105 -0.18 -15.58 -47.78
CA VAL A 105 1.08 -15.24 -48.47
C VAL A 105 1.56 -13.81 -48.22
N GLY A 106 0.95 -13.08 -47.27
CA GLY A 106 1.38 -11.73 -46.86
C GLY A 106 1.13 -10.64 -47.92
N ILE A 107 0.25 -10.89 -48.90
CA ILE A 107 -0.09 -9.95 -49.98
C ILE A 107 -1.28 -9.06 -49.61
N MET A 108 -2.17 -9.54 -48.75
CA MET A 108 -3.29 -8.76 -48.21
C MET A 108 -3.23 -8.86 -46.69
N SER A 109 -2.91 -7.76 -46.02
CA SER A 109 -3.20 -7.67 -44.58
C SER A 109 -4.70 -7.46 -44.42
N ILE A 110 -5.33 -8.31 -43.63
CA ILE A 110 -6.59 -7.99 -42.93
C ILE A 110 -6.18 -7.91 -41.47
N GLU A 111 -6.59 -6.87 -40.75
CA GLU A 111 -6.49 -6.84 -39.29
C GLU A 111 -7.50 -7.81 -38.65
N SER A 112 -7.28 -9.11 -38.87
CA SER A 112 -7.97 -10.15 -38.14
C SER A 112 -7.56 -10.10 -36.67
N SER A 113 -8.51 -9.72 -35.81
CA SER A 113 -8.45 -9.81 -34.34
C SER A 113 -7.28 -9.10 -33.65
N LYS A 114 -7.27 -7.76 -33.65
CA LYS A 114 -6.43 -6.94 -32.75
C LYS A 114 -7.16 -5.73 -32.12
N SER A 115 -8.44 -5.87 -31.75
CA SER A 115 -8.96 -5.05 -30.65
C SER A 115 -8.44 -5.69 -29.36
N PRO A 116 -7.68 -4.96 -28.51
CA PRO A 116 -7.27 -5.44 -27.21
C PRO A 116 -8.46 -5.97 -26.41
N GLU A 117 -9.54 -5.20 -26.37
CA GLU A 117 -10.76 -5.49 -25.63
C GLU A 117 -11.36 -6.83 -26.07
N LEU A 118 -11.40 -7.11 -27.38
CA LEU A 118 -11.88 -8.39 -27.91
C LEU A 118 -10.93 -9.56 -27.60
N ILE A 119 -9.62 -9.33 -27.49
CA ILE A 119 -8.64 -10.36 -27.10
C ILE A 119 -8.76 -10.66 -25.61
N ALA A 120 -8.92 -9.64 -24.76
CA ALA A 120 -9.15 -9.81 -23.34
C ALA A 120 -10.57 -10.35 -23.03
N GLU A 121 -11.60 -10.02 -23.83
CA GLU A 121 -12.90 -10.68 -23.78
C GLU A 121 -12.78 -12.14 -24.20
N LYS A 122 -11.99 -12.47 -25.23
CA LYS A 122 -11.75 -13.87 -25.61
C LYS A 122 -11.06 -14.66 -24.50
N TRP A 123 -10.10 -14.05 -23.82
CA TRP A 123 -9.42 -14.64 -22.66
C TRP A 123 -10.37 -14.78 -21.45
N VAL A 124 -11.11 -13.73 -21.07
CA VAL A 124 -12.12 -13.77 -19.98
C VAL A 124 -13.25 -14.76 -20.26
N ASN A 125 -13.64 -14.93 -21.52
CA ASN A 125 -14.62 -15.94 -21.93
C ASN A 125 -14.00 -17.34 -22.23
N GLY A 126 -12.69 -17.53 -22.03
CA GLY A 126 -12.01 -18.82 -22.06
C GLY A 126 -11.76 -19.43 -23.45
N TYR A 127 -11.66 -18.61 -24.50
CA TYR A 127 -11.42 -19.08 -25.89
C TYR A 127 -9.93 -19.21 -26.29
N ILE A 128 -9.01 -18.66 -25.49
CA ILE A 128 -7.55 -18.68 -25.67
C ILE A 128 -6.89 -18.83 -24.29
N ASP A 129 -5.66 -19.36 -24.21
CA ASP A 129 -4.94 -19.60 -22.94
C ASP A 129 -3.98 -18.47 -22.55
N ASP A 130 -3.37 -18.55 -21.35
CA ASP A 130 -2.53 -17.49 -20.78
C ASP A 130 -1.25 -17.24 -21.60
N ASP A 131 -0.61 -18.29 -22.14
CA ASP A 131 0.59 -18.16 -22.97
C ASP A 131 0.23 -17.53 -24.33
N GLU A 132 -0.87 -17.95 -24.95
CA GLU A 132 -1.40 -17.38 -26.19
C GLU A 132 -1.88 -15.93 -26.01
N PHE A 133 -2.47 -15.62 -24.85
CA PHE A 133 -2.89 -14.26 -24.48
C PHE A 133 -1.71 -13.35 -24.15
N LEU A 134 -0.74 -13.78 -23.33
CA LEU A 134 0.44 -12.99 -22.99
C LEU A 134 1.35 -12.77 -24.19
N ALA A 135 1.52 -13.77 -25.07
CA ALA A 135 2.18 -13.57 -26.36
C ALA A 135 1.41 -12.59 -27.26
N SER A 136 0.08 -12.59 -27.21
CA SER A 136 -0.74 -11.59 -27.91
C SER A 136 -0.59 -10.19 -27.30
N VAL A 137 -0.48 -10.07 -25.97
CA VAL A 137 -0.22 -8.82 -25.26
C VAL A 137 1.17 -8.28 -25.54
N GLU A 138 2.21 -9.12 -25.47
CA GLU A 138 3.59 -8.74 -25.85
C GLU A 138 3.64 -8.29 -27.30
N HIS A 139 3.01 -9.03 -28.22
CA HIS A 139 2.90 -8.64 -29.62
C HIS A 139 2.05 -7.36 -29.84
N MET A 140 1.04 -7.10 -29.01
CA MET A 140 0.28 -5.84 -29.01
C MET A 140 1.08 -4.67 -28.43
N ILE A 141 2.04 -4.92 -27.53
CA ILE A 141 2.98 -3.90 -27.03
C ILE A 141 4.06 -3.63 -28.09
N GLU A 142 4.64 -4.66 -28.71
CA GLU A 142 5.64 -4.54 -29.78
C GLU A 142 5.15 -3.79 -31.03
N ASN A 143 3.83 -3.78 -31.26
CA ASN A 143 3.19 -3.12 -32.40
C ASN A 143 2.37 -1.88 -31.97
N ASP A 144 2.62 -1.33 -30.77
CA ASP A 144 1.99 -0.11 -30.24
C ASP A 144 0.44 -0.12 -30.19
N VAL A 145 -0.19 -1.30 -30.11
CA VAL A 145 -1.65 -1.50 -30.03
C VAL A 145 -2.16 -1.35 -28.60
N ILE A 146 -1.47 -1.94 -27.62
CA ILE A 146 -1.70 -1.69 -26.18
C ILE A 146 -0.52 -0.87 -25.68
N THR A 147 -0.74 0.44 -25.55
CA THR A 147 0.31 1.36 -25.12
C THR A 147 0.42 1.43 -23.59
N VAL A 148 1.56 0.98 -23.07
CA VAL A 148 2.00 1.27 -21.70
C VAL A 148 2.55 2.69 -21.66
N LYS A 149 1.70 3.69 -21.36
CA LYS A 149 2.16 5.06 -21.13
C LYS A 149 3.07 5.15 -19.90
N SER A 150 4.01 6.08 -19.83
CA SER A 150 5.33 6.20 -20.50
C SER A 150 6.19 7.09 -19.55
N ASP A 151 7.51 7.23 -19.56
CA ASP A 151 8.63 7.08 -20.50
C ASP A 151 9.90 6.76 -19.68
N SER A 152 11.01 6.20 -20.19
CA SER A 152 11.31 5.52 -21.47
C SER A 152 12.65 4.78 -21.31
N ILE A 153 13.01 3.75 -22.09
CA ILE A 153 12.26 3.06 -23.14
C ILE A 153 11.98 1.65 -22.62
N THR A 154 10.79 1.43 -22.06
CA THR A 154 10.45 0.22 -21.30
C THR A 154 10.15 -0.96 -22.21
N LYS A 155 11.17 -1.80 -22.43
CA LYS A 155 10.94 -3.22 -22.74
C LYS A 155 10.20 -3.88 -21.58
N THR A 156 9.46 -4.94 -21.86
CA THR A 156 8.92 -5.89 -20.86
C THR A 156 9.96 -6.24 -19.80
N SER A 157 11.23 -6.43 -20.19
CA SER A 157 12.40 -6.69 -19.33
C SER A 157 12.83 -5.56 -18.35
N GLN A 158 11.98 -4.57 -18.05
CA GLN A 158 12.23 -3.53 -17.04
C GLN A 158 11.05 -3.27 -16.08
N LEU A 159 9.86 -3.78 -16.39
CA LEU A 159 8.85 -4.02 -15.36
C LEU A 159 9.31 -5.23 -14.53
N PRO A 160 9.00 -5.32 -13.22
CA PRO A 160 9.40 -6.48 -12.43
C PRO A 160 8.71 -7.74 -12.98
N ASP A 161 9.45 -8.84 -13.14
CA ASP A 161 9.03 -10.02 -13.92
C ASP A 161 7.63 -10.57 -13.54
N TRP A 162 7.23 -10.43 -12.27
CA TRP A 162 5.93 -10.87 -11.76
C TRP A 162 4.74 -10.09 -12.36
N LEU A 163 4.95 -8.85 -12.78
CA LEU A 163 3.96 -7.96 -13.39
C LEU A 163 3.78 -8.27 -14.88
N VAL A 164 4.91 -8.52 -15.55
CA VAL A 164 4.99 -8.77 -17.00
C VAL A 164 4.25 -10.05 -17.38
N ASN A 165 4.44 -11.11 -16.59
CA ASN A 165 3.89 -12.43 -16.84
C ASN A 165 2.49 -12.65 -16.23
N ASN A 166 1.76 -11.58 -15.85
CA ASN A 166 0.47 -11.68 -15.17
C ASN A 166 -0.70 -11.42 -16.13
N ALA A 167 -1.28 -12.48 -16.69
CA ALA A 167 -2.39 -12.38 -17.63
C ALA A 167 -3.62 -11.65 -17.04
N GLY A 168 -3.94 -11.86 -15.76
CA GLY A 168 -5.05 -11.18 -15.09
C GLY A 168 -4.85 -9.67 -14.94
N TRP A 169 -3.61 -9.24 -14.64
CA TRP A 169 -3.20 -7.83 -14.61
C TRP A 169 -3.46 -7.18 -15.98
N TRP A 170 -2.93 -7.79 -17.04
CA TRP A 170 -3.16 -7.32 -18.42
C TRP A 170 -4.62 -7.41 -18.88
N ALA A 171 -5.39 -8.43 -18.50
CA ALA A 171 -6.79 -8.55 -18.92
C ALA A 171 -7.69 -7.53 -18.22
N ALA A 172 -7.48 -7.29 -16.92
CA ALA A 172 -8.06 -6.15 -16.23
C ALA A 172 -7.64 -4.84 -16.93
N ARG A 173 -6.33 -4.69 -17.22
CA ARG A 173 -5.77 -3.54 -17.95
C ARG A 173 -6.48 -3.28 -19.25
N ILE A 174 -6.90 -4.32 -19.96
CA ILE A 174 -7.43 -4.16 -21.29
C ILE A 174 -8.96 -3.96 -21.26
N LEU A 175 -9.69 -4.71 -20.43
CA LEU A 175 -11.15 -4.61 -20.34
C LEU A 175 -11.64 -3.38 -19.57
N THR A 176 -10.88 -2.94 -18.58
CA THR A 176 -11.20 -1.73 -17.80
C THR A 176 -10.35 -0.52 -18.21
N ASN A 177 -9.36 -0.72 -19.09
CA ASN A 177 -8.26 0.21 -19.32
C ASN A 177 -7.40 0.48 -18.04
N SER A 178 -7.37 -0.47 -17.07
CA SER A 178 -6.75 -0.35 -15.73
C SER A 178 -6.41 -1.70 -15.03
N ASP A 179 -5.38 -1.78 -14.19
CA ASP A 179 -4.38 -2.85 -14.30
C ASP A 179 -4.44 -4.16 -13.42
N PHE A 180 -5.29 -4.42 -12.40
CA PHE A 180 -4.78 -5.17 -11.19
C PHE A 180 -5.55 -6.42 -10.61
N ASN A 181 -4.87 -7.25 -9.76
CA ASN A 181 -5.42 -8.39 -8.93
C ASN A 181 -4.74 -8.52 -7.52
N PHE A 182 -5.51 -8.73 -6.44
CA PHE A 182 -5.07 -8.87 -5.02
C PHE A 182 -6.25 -9.42 -4.15
N ASP A 183 -5.99 -10.07 -3.00
CA ASP A 183 -7.05 -10.53 -2.07
C ASP A 183 -7.55 -9.44 -1.09
N PRO A 184 -8.84 -9.03 -1.11
CA PRO A 184 -9.40 -8.07 -0.16
C PRO A 184 -9.58 -8.64 1.26
N GLY A 185 -9.52 -9.95 1.46
CA GLY A 185 -9.62 -10.60 2.76
C GLY A 185 -8.47 -10.22 3.69
N TYR A 186 -7.24 -10.36 3.20
CA TYR A 186 -6.00 -9.96 3.87
C TYR A 186 -6.06 -8.57 4.52
N VAL A 187 -6.68 -7.59 3.87
CA VAL A 187 -6.82 -6.21 4.41
C VAL A 187 -7.47 -6.16 5.80
N LYS A 188 -8.28 -7.17 6.14
CA LYS A 188 -9.00 -7.31 7.42
C LYS A 188 -8.33 -8.28 8.39
N GLU A 189 -7.19 -8.85 8.05
CA GLU A 189 -6.48 -9.80 8.92
C GLU A 189 -5.78 -9.11 10.10
N GLU A 190 -5.82 -9.80 11.24
CA GLU A 190 -5.19 -9.38 12.50
C GLU A 190 -4.11 -10.37 12.95
N ILE A 191 -2.89 -9.89 13.14
CA ILE A 191 -1.84 -10.69 13.78
C ILE A 191 -2.12 -10.78 15.28
N TYR A 192 -2.51 -11.96 15.73
CA TYR A 192 -3.00 -12.29 17.08
C TYR A 192 -4.43 -11.81 17.39
N PRO A 193 -5.32 -12.76 17.75
CA PRO A 193 -6.63 -12.41 18.28
C PRO A 193 -6.50 -11.86 19.71
N CYS A 194 -6.81 -10.57 19.87
CA CYS A 194 -7.34 -10.06 21.13
C CYS A 194 -8.87 -10.34 21.19
N THR A 195 -9.27 -11.58 20.88
CA THR A 195 -10.67 -11.98 20.89
C THR A 195 -11.17 -12.08 22.32
N ASP A 196 -11.86 -11.05 22.78
CA ASP A 196 -13.32 -11.08 23.02
C ASP A 196 -13.73 -9.86 23.89
N LEU A 197 -13.85 -8.68 23.26
CA LEU A 197 -14.36 -7.46 23.92
C LEU A 197 -15.90 -7.49 24.05
N SER A 198 -16.43 -8.57 24.64
CA SER A 198 -17.83 -8.69 25.05
C SER A 198 -18.05 -8.51 26.56
N ILE A 199 -17.02 -8.06 27.29
CA ILE A 199 -17.12 -7.69 28.72
C ILE A 199 -16.30 -6.42 28.94
N GLY A 200 -16.94 -5.35 29.41
CA GLY A 200 -16.23 -4.10 29.71
C GLY A 200 -15.48 -4.17 31.03
N MET A 201 -14.15 -4.00 31.01
CA MET A 201 -13.37 -3.26 32.02
C MET A 201 -11.89 -3.20 31.66
N GLN A 202 -11.34 -1.98 31.73
CA GLN A 202 -9.97 -1.61 32.15
C GLN A 202 -8.76 -2.08 31.31
N ASP A 203 -7.81 -1.15 31.18
CA ASP A 203 -6.45 -1.27 30.62
C ASP A 203 -6.29 -1.69 29.14
N ILE A 204 -6.10 -0.69 28.26
CA ILE A 204 -5.37 -0.87 26.98
C ILE A 204 -4.26 0.19 26.81
N PRO A 205 -3.09 0.04 27.48
CA PRO A 205 -1.87 0.76 27.16
C PRO A 205 -0.91 -0.17 26.40
N TRP A 206 -1.13 -0.31 25.08
CA TRP A 206 -0.47 -1.29 24.19
C TRP A 206 -0.81 -2.76 24.53
N CYS A 207 -0.61 -3.69 23.58
CA CYS A 207 -0.55 -5.12 23.92
C CYS A 207 0.80 -5.41 24.59
N PRO A 208 0.84 -5.35 25.92
CA PRO A 208 0.90 -6.58 26.69
C PRO A 208 -0.14 -6.62 27.81
N HIS A 209 -0.89 -7.73 27.88
CA HIS A 209 -1.92 -7.98 28.89
C HIS A 209 -1.36 -7.90 30.33
N PRO A 210 -1.85 -7.03 31.23
CA PRO A 210 -1.35 -6.94 32.60
C PRO A 210 -1.66 -8.18 33.46
N ASP A 211 -2.87 -8.74 33.32
CA ASP A 211 -3.38 -9.81 34.20
C ASP A 211 -3.34 -11.27 33.68
N VAL A 212 -2.50 -11.61 32.68
CA VAL A 212 -2.16 -13.04 32.44
C VAL A 212 -1.11 -13.46 33.47
N VAL A 213 -1.57 -13.70 34.69
CA VAL A 213 -0.78 -14.33 35.76
C VAL A 213 -0.69 -15.85 35.53
N THR A 214 -0.19 -16.26 34.36
CA THR A 214 0.21 -17.66 34.09
C THR A 214 1.32 -17.76 33.03
N GLY A 215 2.39 -18.49 33.34
CA GLY A 215 3.27 -19.08 32.31
C GLY A 215 4.44 -18.19 31.86
N ASP A 216 4.33 -17.65 30.66
CA ASP A 216 5.48 -17.34 29.81
C ASP A 216 5.44 -15.92 29.25
N MET A 217 6.18 -15.00 29.89
CA MET A 217 6.68 -13.82 29.18
C MET A 217 7.57 -14.29 28.01
N ILE A 218 7.52 -13.59 26.87
CA ILE A 218 8.51 -13.74 25.80
C ILE A 218 9.86 -13.23 26.33
N ARG A 219 10.62 -14.11 27.00
CA ARG A 219 11.86 -13.78 27.70
C ARG A 219 13.01 -13.72 26.71
N ALA A 220 13.42 -12.51 26.37
CA ALA A 220 14.71 -12.27 25.74
C ALA A 220 15.83 -12.87 26.62
N SER A 221 16.67 -13.74 26.05
CA SER A 221 17.89 -14.22 26.69
C SER A 221 19.02 -13.25 26.40
N TYR A 222 19.91 -13.06 27.38
CA TYR A 222 21.08 -12.20 27.24
C TYR A 222 22.34 -13.01 27.53
N ASN A 223 23.35 -12.85 26.68
CA ASN A 223 24.69 -13.37 26.93
C ASN A 223 25.45 -12.52 27.97
N SER A 224 26.62 -13.00 28.39
CA SER A 224 27.47 -12.35 29.41
C SER A 224 27.92 -10.93 29.04
N TYR A 225 27.94 -10.61 27.74
CA TYR A 225 28.21 -9.28 27.21
C TYR A 225 26.98 -8.38 27.20
N GLY A 226 25.78 -8.88 27.53
CA GLY A 226 24.53 -8.12 27.54
C GLY A 226 24.02 -7.79 26.14
N PHE A 227 24.17 -8.72 25.19
CA PHE A 227 23.49 -8.72 23.89
C PHE A 227 22.44 -9.83 23.86
N ARG A 228 21.43 -9.72 22.99
CA ARG A 228 20.33 -10.69 22.93
C ARG A 228 20.79 -11.97 22.21
N GLY A 229 20.32 -13.12 22.69
CA GLY A 229 20.60 -14.44 22.10
C GLY A 229 21.68 -15.22 22.84
N ASP A 230 22.46 -16.00 22.08
CA ASP A 230 23.43 -16.97 22.60
C ASP A 230 24.77 -16.35 23.05
N GLU A 231 25.52 -17.12 23.83
CA GLU A 231 26.86 -16.76 24.30
C GLU A 231 27.91 -16.91 23.19
N PHE A 232 28.82 -15.94 23.10
CA PHE A 232 29.97 -15.96 22.19
C PHE A 232 31.25 -15.62 22.97
N GLN A 233 32.41 -15.71 22.32
CA GLN A 233 33.71 -15.41 22.95
C GLN A 233 34.26 -14.08 22.42
N GLU A 234 34.75 -13.19 23.30
CA GLU A 234 35.38 -11.93 22.89
C GLU A 234 36.48 -12.14 21.84
N GLN A 235 37.34 -13.14 22.03
CA GLN A 235 38.28 -13.60 20.99
C GLN A 235 37.59 -14.56 20.02
N LYS A 236 37.80 -14.37 18.72
CA LYS A 236 37.37 -15.30 17.66
C LYS A 236 38.19 -16.59 17.73
N HIS A 237 37.75 -17.54 18.55
CA HIS A 237 38.22 -18.92 18.49
C HIS A 237 37.29 -19.72 17.58
N ASP A 238 37.87 -20.29 16.53
CA ASP A 238 37.21 -21.07 15.47
C ASP A 238 36.13 -20.31 14.66
N ILE A 239 36.02 -18.98 14.77
CA ILE A 239 35.09 -18.13 14.00
C ILE A 239 35.84 -17.46 12.84
N ASP A 240 35.32 -17.60 11.62
CA ASP A 240 35.86 -16.99 10.40
C ASP A 240 35.32 -15.57 10.14
N PHE A 241 34.10 -15.26 10.62
CA PHE A 241 33.46 -13.96 10.40
C PHE A 241 32.43 -13.63 11.50
N ARG A 242 32.43 -12.39 12.00
CA ARG A 242 31.56 -11.88 13.06
C ARG A 242 30.79 -10.65 12.58
N ILE A 243 29.47 -10.78 12.54
CA ILE A 243 28.52 -9.74 12.16
C ILE A 243 27.85 -9.22 13.44
N PHE A 244 27.84 -7.90 13.65
CA PHE A 244 26.95 -7.27 14.64
C PHE A 244 25.77 -6.61 13.95
N ALA A 245 24.56 -7.03 14.29
CA ALA A 245 23.33 -6.35 13.94
C ALA A 245 23.03 -5.28 14.99
N VAL A 246 23.22 -4.02 14.63
CA VAL A 246 22.95 -2.83 15.46
C VAL A 246 21.67 -2.17 14.95
N GLY A 247 20.87 -1.64 15.86
CA GLY A 247 19.64 -0.94 15.53
C GLY A 247 18.79 -0.69 16.76
N GLY A 248 17.62 -0.11 16.53
CA GLY A 248 16.60 0.11 17.55
C GLY A 248 15.90 -1.17 18.05
N SER A 249 14.66 -0.97 18.50
CA SER A 249 13.79 -2.01 19.07
C SER A 249 13.35 -3.08 18.04
N THR A 250 13.31 -2.77 16.75
CA THR A 250 13.10 -3.73 15.65
C THR A 250 14.23 -4.75 15.56
N THR A 251 15.49 -4.29 15.61
CA THR A 251 16.67 -5.17 15.61
C THR A 251 16.78 -5.96 16.91
N TYR A 252 16.45 -5.34 18.04
CA TYR A 252 16.31 -6.06 19.31
C TYR A 252 15.23 -7.16 19.24
N GLY A 253 14.17 -6.97 18.44
CA GLY A 253 13.06 -7.90 18.29
C GLY A 253 12.00 -7.77 19.39
N SER A 254 11.54 -6.54 19.67
CA SER A 254 10.36 -6.34 20.53
C SER A 254 9.18 -7.18 20.03
N GLY A 255 8.45 -7.82 20.94
CA GLY A 255 7.26 -8.62 20.61
C GLY A 255 7.50 -10.04 20.10
N VAL A 256 8.74 -10.48 19.85
CA VAL A 256 9.06 -11.82 19.29
C VAL A 256 10.06 -12.61 20.15
N THR A 257 10.12 -13.93 19.97
CA THR A 257 11.12 -14.79 20.65
C THR A 257 12.54 -14.54 20.15
N ASN A 258 13.56 -15.19 20.75
CA ASN A 258 14.96 -14.97 20.38
C ASN A 258 15.26 -15.45 18.94
N ASP A 259 14.66 -16.56 18.55
CA ASP A 259 14.79 -17.24 17.25
C ASP A 259 13.95 -16.61 16.14
N GLU A 260 12.99 -15.74 16.47
CA GLU A 260 12.13 -14.98 15.55
C GLU A 260 12.64 -13.56 15.25
N THR A 261 13.77 -13.15 15.83
CA THR A 261 14.39 -11.84 15.52
C THR A 261 15.03 -11.87 14.13
N TRP A 262 15.04 -10.75 13.38
CA TRP A 262 15.69 -10.73 12.06
C TRP A 262 17.19 -11.12 12.11
N PRO A 263 18.00 -10.78 13.14
CA PRO A 263 19.37 -11.27 13.24
C PRO A 263 19.46 -12.79 13.45
N ALA A 264 18.48 -13.41 14.13
CA ALA A 264 18.42 -14.85 14.30
C ALA A 264 18.02 -15.56 12.99
N TYR A 265 17.05 -15.04 12.24
CA TYR A 265 16.78 -15.53 10.89
C TYR A 265 17.99 -15.36 9.97
N LEU A 266 18.76 -14.27 10.08
CA LEU A 266 19.99 -14.09 9.30
C LEU A 266 21.04 -15.16 9.65
N GLN A 267 21.21 -15.50 10.94
CA GLN A 267 22.06 -16.61 11.37
C GLN A 267 21.60 -17.95 10.77
N GLN A 268 20.28 -18.22 10.76
CA GLN A 268 19.72 -19.44 10.17
C GLN A 268 20.00 -19.52 8.65
N ILE A 269 19.74 -18.43 7.93
CA ILE A 269 20.00 -18.31 6.48
C ILE A 269 21.48 -18.51 6.16
N ILE A 270 22.39 -17.92 6.95
CA ILE A 270 23.84 -18.09 6.77
C ILE A 270 24.25 -19.54 7.05
N ASN A 271 23.74 -20.16 8.13
CA ASN A 271 24.03 -21.56 8.45
C ASN A 271 23.57 -22.54 7.36
N GLU A 272 22.44 -22.25 6.71
CA GLU A 272 21.91 -23.04 5.60
C GLU A 272 22.72 -22.85 4.31
N LYS A 273 23.01 -21.59 3.93
CA LYS A 273 23.50 -21.25 2.59
C LYS A 273 25.04 -21.17 2.49
N ILE A 274 25.75 -20.95 3.60
CA ILE A 274 27.21 -20.74 3.63
C ILE A 274 27.92 -21.93 4.29
N THR A 275 28.13 -23.00 3.52
CA THR A 275 28.89 -24.16 3.98
C THR A 275 30.39 -23.90 3.97
N GLY A 276 31.08 -24.14 5.09
CA GLY A 276 32.55 -24.14 5.16
C GLY A 276 33.20 -22.84 5.66
N LYS A 277 32.41 -21.88 6.17
CA LYS A 277 32.87 -20.82 7.07
C LYS A 277 32.02 -20.88 8.35
N LYS A 278 32.60 -20.68 9.53
CA LYS A 278 31.85 -20.49 10.78
C LYS A 278 31.61 -18.99 10.98
N ILE A 279 30.36 -18.58 10.83
CA ILE A 279 29.95 -17.18 10.86
C ILE A 279 28.97 -17.00 12.02
N GLU A 280 29.18 -15.97 12.83
CA GLU A 280 28.26 -15.60 13.92
C GLU A 280 27.62 -14.22 13.68
N VAL A 281 26.33 -14.13 13.95
CA VAL A 281 25.50 -12.93 13.91
C VAL A 281 25.06 -12.61 15.33
N ILE A 282 25.50 -11.46 15.85
CA ILE A 282 25.22 -11.02 17.21
C ILE A 282 24.13 -9.95 17.17
N ASN A 283 23.01 -10.20 17.86
CA ASN A 283 21.93 -9.22 18.00
C ASN A 283 22.33 -8.16 19.05
N ALA A 284 22.78 -7.01 18.56
CA ALA A 284 23.12 -5.84 19.35
C ALA A 284 22.09 -4.71 19.22
N GLY A 285 20.84 -5.05 18.94
CA GLY A 285 19.73 -4.11 18.97
C GLY A 285 19.44 -3.58 20.38
N ILE A 286 19.03 -2.32 20.47
CA ILE A 286 18.79 -1.61 21.73
C ILE A 286 17.38 -0.99 21.69
N PRO A 287 16.45 -1.39 22.57
CA PRO A 287 15.10 -0.84 22.60
C PRO A 287 15.08 0.69 22.70
N GLY A 288 14.40 1.34 21.76
CA GLY A 288 14.28 2.81 21.71
C GLY A 288 15.59 3.57 21.45
N ALA A 289 16.67 2.93 21.00
CA ALA A 289 17.87 3.65 20.61
C ALA A 289 17.68 4.39 19.29
N ASP A 290 18.07 5.67 19.27
CA ASP A 290 18.38 6.42 18.06
C ASP A 290 19.88 6.29 17.71
N THR A 291 20.24 6.78 16.52
CA THR A 291 21.58 6.90 15.96
C THR A 291 22.68 7.32 16.96
N ASN A 292 22.39 8.16 17.96
CA ASN A 292 23.38 8.62 18.93
C ASN A 292 23.65 7.55 19.99
N GLY A 293 22.60 6.82 20.39
CA GLY A 293 22.70 5.64 21.25
C GLY A 293 23.49 4.53 20.57
N GLU A 294 23.21 4.29 19.29
CA GLU A 294 23.88 3.28 18.47
C GLU A 294 25.37 3.60 18.23
N LEU A 295 25.69 4.81 17.76
CA LEU A 295 27.06 5.29 17.59
C LEU A 295 27.87 5.20 18.90
N LYS A 296 27.22 5.47 20.04
CA LYS A 296 27.83 5.33 21.37
C LYS A 296 28.07 3.87 21.74
N ALA A 297 27.10 2.98 21.51
CA ALA A 297 27.24 1.54 21.76
C ALA A 297 28.37 0.94 20.92
N ILE A 298 28.47 1.34 19.65
CA ILE A 298 29.57 0.94 18.75
C ILE A 298 30.92 1.36 19.35
N LYS A 299 31.12 2.67 19.57
CA LYS A 299 32.39 3.23 20.08
C LYS A 299 32.82 2.71 21.46
N GLN A 300 31.87 2.47 22.36
CA GLN A 300 32.19 2.13 23.76
C GLN A 300 32.33 0.62 24.00
N LYS A 301 31.66 -0.22 23.20
CA LYS A 301 31.49 -1.64 23.46
C LYS A 301 31.83 -2.50 22.23
N ILE A 302 31.12 -2.34 21.12
CA ILE A 302 31.15 -3.30 19.99
C ILE A 302 32.53 -3.35 19.32
N VAL A 303 33.21 -2.22 19.10
CA VAL A 303 34.54 -2.19 18.45
C VAL A 303 35.57 -3.09 19.16
N ARG A 304 35.49 -3.22 20.49
CA ARG A 304 36.43 -4.05 21.27
C ARG A 304 36.19 -5.55 21.10
N LEU A 305 35.04 -5.94 20.58
CA LEU A 305 34.60 -7.32 20.39
C LEU A 305 34.92 -7.82 18.98
N SER A 306 35.90 -7.22 18.31
CA SER A 306 36.43 -7.63 17.01
C SER A 306 35.35 -7.87 15.94
N PRO A 307 34.45 -6.90 15.62
CA PRO A 307 33.55 -7.04 14.47
C PRO A 307 34.36 -7.24 13.17
N ASP A 308 33.86 -8.05 12.24
CA ASP A 308 34.28 -7.94 10.82
C ASP A 308 33.33 -7.03 10.05
N LEU A 309 32.03 -7.11 10.39
CA LEU A 309 30.97 -6.30 9.80
C LEU A 309 30.04 -5.78 10.90
N ILE A 310 29.70 -4.48 10.83
CA ILE A 310 28.55 -3.90 11.54
C ILE A 310 27.46 -3.57 10.51
N ILE A 311 26.26 -4.12 10.72
CA ILE A 311 25.05 -3.77 9.99
C ILE A 311 24.24 -2.85 10.91
N MET A 312 24.04 -1.61 10.50
CA MET A 312 23.30 -0.59 11.25
C MET A 312 21.92 -0.43 10.59
N PHE A 313 20.89 -0.93 11.24
CA PHE A 313 19.49 -0.94 10.77
C PHE A 313 18.72 0.11 11.58
N ASP A 314 18.54 1.30 10.98
CA ASP A 314 18.27 2.56 11.69
C ASP A 314 17.25 3.43 10.92
N GLY A 315 16.81 4.54 11.53
CA GLY A 315 15.98 5.60 10.94
C GLY A 315 14.64 5.86 11.67
N TRP A 316 14.06 4.86 12.33
CA TRP A 316 12.76 5.03 12.99
C TRP A 316 12.82 5.88 14.26
N ASN A 317 13.69 5.51 15.22
CA ASN A 317 13.77 6.18 16.52
C ASN A 317 14.33 7.60 16.42
N ASP A 318 15.22 7.85 15.45
CA ASP A 318 15.66 9.18 15.05
C ASP A 318 14.49 10.12 14.76
N LEU A 319 13.51 9.63 14.00
CA LEU A 319 12.29 10.35 13.68
C LEU A 319 11.41 10.56 14.92
N GLN A 320 11.26 9.54 15.78
CA GLN A 320 10.51 9.62 17.04
C GLN A 320 11.08 10.70 17.96
N HIS A 321 12.41 10.77 18.06
CA HIS A 321 13.14 11.66 18.95
C HIS A 321 13.38 13.05 18.32
N PHE A 322 12.83 13.30 17.12
CA PHE A 322 12.99 14.54 16.36
C PHE A 322 14.45 14.93 16.11
N ILE A 323 15.32 13.95 15.89
CA ILE A 323 16.68 14.14 15.42
C ILE A 323 16.64 14.74 14.00
N GLN A 324 17.51 15.71 13.73
CA GLN A 324 17.63 16.28 12.38
C GLN A 324 18.23 15.25 11.43
N THR A 325 17.69 15.10 10.22
CA THR A 325 18.14 14.12 9.22
C THR A 325 19.64 14.21 8.96
N GLU A 326 20.19 15.43 8.85
CA GLU A 326 21.62 15.68 8.65
C GLU A 326 22.46 15.15 9.82
N LYS A 327 21.91 15.13 11.04
CA LYS A 327 22.59 14.62 12.23
C LYS A 327 22.64 13.09 12.24
N THR A 328 21.57 12.42 11.78
CA THR A 328 21.55 10.98 11.54
C THR A 328 22.61 10.59 10.49
N ILE A 329 22.60 11.25 9.33
CA ILE A 329 23.56 11.00 8.24
C ILE A 329 25.00 11.23 8.70
N GLN A 330 25.29 12.30 9.46
CA GLN A 330 26.62 12.55 10.05
C GLN A 330 27.06 11.46 11.04
N ASN A 331 26.13 10.85 11.76
CA ASN A 331 26.42 9.75 12.67
C ASN A 331 26.70 8.45 11.91
N TRP A 332 25.92 8.12 10.88
CA TRP A 332 26.21 7.00 9.97
C TRP A 332 27.59 7.16 9.32
N GLU A 333 27.89 8.33 8.76
CA GLU A 333 29.21 8.63 8.20
C GLU A 333 30.33 8.50 9.27
N SER A 334 30.04 8.84 10.53
CA SER A 334 30.95 8.66 11.66
C SER A 334 31.16 7.20 12.06
N VAL A 335 30.16 6.33 11.91
CA VAL A 335 30.30 4.86 12.08
C VAL A 335 31.18 4.31 10.95
N CYS A 336 30.94 4.72 9.71
CA CYS A 336 31.70 4.24 8.55
C CYS A 336 33.18 4.69 8.58
N LYS A 337 33.45 5.94 9.00
CA LYS A 337 34.82 6.42 9.28
C LYS A 337 35.50 5.63 10.40
N LEU A 338 34.75 5.23 11.44
CA LEU A 338 35.27 4.41 12.52
C LEU A 338 35.63 3.01 12.03
N GLY A 339 34.78 2.38 11.21
CA GLY A 339 35.06 1.09 10.57
C GLY A 339 36.37 1.10 9.78
N LYS A 340 36.55 2.10 8.91
CA LYS A 340 37.80 2.29 8.15
C LYS A 340 39.05 2.50 9.02
N ASN A 341 38.91 3.06 10.22
CA ASN A 341 40.03 3.31 11.14
C ASN A 341 40.38 2.09 12.01
N GLU A 342 39.37 1.33 12.46
CA GLU A 342 39.51 0.22 13.41
C GLU A 342 39.54 -1.16 12.71
N GLY A 343 39.28 -1.21 11.40
CA GLY A 343 39.45 -2.41 10.57
C GLY A 343 38.21 -3.31 10.44
N PHE A 344 37.00 -2.72 10.45
CA PHE A 344 35.75 -3.44 10.22
C PHE A 344 34.88 -2.77 9.15
N ASP A 345 34.12 -3.57 8.41
CA ASP A 345 33.18 -3.11 7.40
C ASP A 345 31.88 -2.59 8.00
N THR A 346 31.21 -1.70 7.27
CA THR A 346 30.00 -1.00 7.74
C THR A 346 28.94 -0.96 6.65
N ILE A 347 27.75 -1.47 6.98
CA ILE A 347 26.58 -1.41 6.11
C ILE A 347 25.48 -0.64 6.83
N ILE A 348 24.96 0.41 6.19
CA ILE A 348 23.85 1.21 6.69
C ILE A 348 22.59 0.78 5.96
N ILE A 349 21.53 0.52 6.73
CA ILE A 349 20.24 0.04 6.23
C ILE A 349 19.13 0.91 6.79
N VAL A 350 18.33 1.52 5.91
CA VAL A 350 17.09 2.22 6.31
C VAL A 350 16.01 1.18 6.60
N GLN A 351 15.42 1.28 7.80
CA GLN A 351 14.36 0.37 8.25
C GLN A 351 13.05 0.54 7.43
N PRO A 352 12.40 -0.55 6.97
CA PRO A 352 11.01 -0.52 6.50
C PRO A 352 10.01 -0.30 7.64
N LEU A 353 8.91 0.37 7.32
CA LEU A 353 7.80 0.68 8.22
C LEU A 353 6.46 0.28 7.58
N VAL A 354 5.39 0.29 8.39
CA VAL A 354 4.00 0.00 7.95
C VAL A 354 3.60 0.84 6.75
N ILE A 355 3.95 2.14 6.76
CA ILE A 355 3.72 3.06 5.63
C ILE A 355 5.06 3.69 5.26
N SER A 356 5.67 3.12 4.23
CA SER A 356 6.83 3.65 3.53
C SER A 356 6.41 4.31 2.20
N ASP A 357 7.40 4.71 1.41
CA ASP A 357 7.27 5.07 -0.01
C ASP A 357 6.82 3.88 -0.90
N GLY A 358 6.86 2.66 -0.34
CA GLY A 358 6.45 1.42 -0.96
C GLY A 358 4.96 1.32 -1.34
N GLN A 359 4.65 0.31 -2.14
CA GLN A 359 3.32 0.04 -2.71
C GLN A 359 2.47 -0.95 -1.90
N ARG A 360 2.98 -1.42 -0.74
CA ARG A 360 2.21 -2.33 0.13
C ARG A 360 0.93 -1.65 0.63
N VAL A 361 -0.17 -2.39 0.57
CA VAL A 361 -1.44 -2.05 1.24
C VAL A 361 -1.39 -2.58 2.68
N PRO A 362 -1.37 -1.73 3.72
CA PRO A 362 -1.42 -2.19 5.11
C PRO A 362 -2.84 -2.61 5.51
N THR A 363 -2.93 -3.54 6.47
CA THR A 363 -4.24 -3.99 7.02
C THR A 363 -4.89 -2.91 7.89
N GLU A 364 -6.19 -3.03 8.13
CA GLU A 364 -6.94 -2.09 8.98
C GLU A 364 -6.32 -1.94 10.39
N ARG A 365 -5.77 -3.02 10.95
CA ARG A 365 -5.08 -2.99 12.24
C ARG A 365 -3.73 -2.27 12.17
N GLU A 366 -2.92 -2.58 11.16
CA GLU A 366 -1.64 -1.91 10.93
C GLU A 366 -1.84 -0.40 10.75
N ILE A 367 -2.90 0.01 10.04
CA ILE A 367 -3.32 1.41 9.89
C ILE A 367 -3.77 2.02 11.24
N THR A 368 -4.62 1.32 11.99
CA THR A 368 -5.16 1.85 13.26
C THR A 368 -4.03 2.10 14.29
N ASN A 369 -2.98 1.28 14.28
CA ASN A 369 -1.78 1.46 15.10
C ASN A 369 -0.75 2.46 14.52
N PHE A 370 -0.97 3.04 13.33
CA PHE A 370 -0.02 3.90 12.61
C PHE A 370 -0.15 5.41 12.90
N ALA A 371 -0.98 5.80 13.86
CA ALA A 371 -1.41 7.20 13.97
C ALA A 371 -0.34 8.21 14.47
N ALA A 372 0.96 7.85 14.50
CA ALA A 372 2.08 8.78 14.69
C ALA A 372 3.16 8.65 13.57
N HIS A 373 3.71 9.80 13.10
CA HIS A 373 4.94 9.96 12.28
C HIS A 373 4.88 10.04 10.73
N PHE A 374 4.03 10.93 10.20
CA PHE A 374 4.02 11.32 8.79
C PHE A 374 5.32 11.95 8.23
N ARG A 375 6.23 12.41 9.09
CA ARG A 375 7.54 12.93 8.65
C ARG A 375 8.40 11.86 7.95
N HIS A 376 8.07 10.56 8.09
CA HIS A 376 8.91 9.49 7.58
C HIS A 376 9.09 9.52 6.06
N LEU A 377 8.05 9.78 5.26
CA LEU A 377 8.19 9.76 3.79
C LEU A 377 9.25 10.76 3.30
N GLN A 378 9.22 11.98 3.84
CA GLN A 378 10.21 13.01 3.52
C GLN A 378 11.60 12.69 4.10
N THR A 379 11.68 12.23 5.35
CA THR A 379 12.96 11.91 6.01
C THR A 379 13.62 10.66 5.42
N SER A 380 12.86 9.65 5.00
CA SER A 380 13.34 8.43 4.34
C SER A 380 13.96 8.76 2.98
N GLN A 381 13.31 9.61 2.18
CA GLN A 381 13.91 10.11 0.94
C GLN A 381 15.23 10.84 1.22
N GLN A 382 15.28 11.72 2.23
CA GLN A 382 16.53 12.40 2.60
C GLN A 382 17.64 11.45 3.07
N TYR A 383 17.29 10.30 3.68
CA TYR A 383 18.26 9.25 4.01
C TYR A 383 18.80 8.57 2.75
N THR A 384 17.94 8.22 1.79
CA THR A 384 18.36 7.56 0.54
C THR A 384 19.10 8.52 -0.40
N ASP A 385 18.76 9.80 -0.42
CA ASP A 385 19.49 10.87 -1.14
C ASP A 385 20.96 10.97 -0.69
N ALA A 386 21.25 10.64 0.58
CA ALA A 386 22.61 10.68 1.14
C ALA A 386 23.45 9.44 0.80
N PHE A 387 22.86 8.39 0.21
CA PHE A 387 23.54 7.12 -0.02
C PHE A 387 24.74 7.23 -0.97
N GLU A 388 24.70 8.07 -2.01
CA GLU A 388 25.84 8.23 -2.92
C GLU A 388 27.09 8.76 -2.19
N GLU A 389 26.92 9.69 -1.24
CA GLU A 389 28.03 10.20 -0.42
C GLU A 389 28.45 9.20 0.66
N LEU A 390 27.48 8.50 1.27
CA LEU A 390 27.77 7.48 2.28
C LEU A 390 28.52 6.28 1.71
N ASP A 391 28.19 5.80 0.50
CA ASP A 391 28.90 4.69 -0.18
C ASP A 391 30.39 5.00 -0.48
N LYS A 392 30.81 6.27 -0.44
CA LYS A 392 32.24 6.65 -0.52
C LYS A 392 32.99 6.34 0.79
N VAL A 393 32.26 6.22 1.89
CA VAL A 393 32.79 6.11 3.26
C VAL A 393 32.48 4.76 3.89
N CYS A 394 31.24 4.28 3.76
CA CYS A 394 30.76 2.97 4.19
C CYS A 394 31.21 1.86 3.23
N THR A 395 30.94 0.61 3.59
CA THR A 395 31.14 -0.54 2.71
C THR A 395 29.96 -0.70 1.75
N LYS A 396 28.72 -0.49 2.25
CA LYS A 396 27.53 -0.36 1.42
C LYS A 396 26.38 0.36 2.16
N THR A 397 25.51 1.06 1.44
CA THR A 397 24.17 1.47 1.91
C THR A 397 23.08 0.68 1.19
N ALA A 398 21.98 0.39 1.89
CA ALA A 398 20.80 -0.28 1.32
C ALA A 398 19.51 0.36 1.82
N ASP A 399 18.56 0.55 0.90
CA ASP A 399 17.19 0.92 1.23
C ASP A 399 16.36 -0.35 1.28
N LEU A 400 15.70 -0.60 2.41
CA LEU A 400 14.75 -1.69 2.55
C LEU A 400 13.30 -1.21 2.69
N GLY A 401 13.02 0.10 2.55
CA GLY A 401 11.68 0.69 2.70
C GLY A 401 10.58 0.00 1.88
N ARG A 402 10.96 -0.62 0.76
CA ARG A 402 10.07 -1.27 -0.21
C ARG A 402 10.11 -2.80 -0.25
N ILE A 403 10.82 -3.48 0.66
CA ILE A 403 10.89 -4.96 0.64
C ILE A 403 9.56 -5.65 0.89
N PHE A 404 8.59 -4.92 1.45
CA PHE A 404 7.27 -5.44 1.75
C PHE A 404 6.22 -5.14 0.67
N ASP A 405 6.57 -4.47 -0.44
CA ASP A 405 5.63 -4.06 -1.50
C ASP A 405 4.70 -5.18 -2.00
N TYR A 406 5.15 -6.43 -1.92
CA TYR A 406 4.44 -7.63 -2.39
C TYR A 406 3.81 -8.46 -1.25
N VAL A 407 3.92 -8.05 0.01
CA VAL A 407 3.50 -8.85 1.16
C VAL A 407 2.03 -8.63 1.49
N GLN A 408 1.23 -9.63 1.13
CA GLN A 408 -0.21 -9.79 1.45
C GLN A 408 -0.43 -10.55 2.78
N GLU A 409 0.48 -10.41 3.73
CA GLU A 409 0.31 -10.92 5.09
C GLU A 409 0.54 -9.78 6.09
N PRO A 410 -0.15 -9.80 7.25
CA PRO A 410 0.04 -8.77 8.25
C PRO A 410 1.34 -9.08 8.99
N ILE A 411 2.31 -8.16 8.89
CA ILE A 411 3.71 -8.38 9.29
C ILE A 411 4.19 -7.40 10.36
N PHE A 412 3.42 -6.36 10.65
CA PHE A 412 3.71 -5.39 11.71
C PHE A 412 2.71 -5.48 12.86
N TYR A 413 3.17 -5.59 14.10
CA TYR A 413 2.26 -5.56 15.25
C TYR A 413 1.87 -4.11 15.66
N ASP A 414 2.76 -3.15 15.43
CA ASP A 414 2.59 -1.71 15.66
C ASP A 414 3.15 -0.88 14.47
N SER A 415 3.36 0.43 14.63
CA SER A 415 3.81 1.32 13.55
C SER A 415 5.16 0.95 12.89
N ALA A 416 6.00 0.12 13.53
CA ALA A 416 7.38 -0.12 13.08
C ALA A 416 7.93 -1.53 13.33
N HIS A 417 7.41 -2.29 14.30
CA HIS A 417 7.99 -3.57 14.68
C HIS A 417 7.42 -4.73 13.85
N THR A 418 8.30 -5.34 13.09
CA THR A 418 8.03 -6.53 12.30
C THR A 418 8.03 -7.81 13.15
N ILE A 419 7.15 -8.75 12.80
CA ILE A 419 7.02 -10.07 13.43
C ILE A 419 6.93 -11.18 12.40
N GLY A 420 7.19 -12.43 12.82
CA GLY A 420 7.06 -13.62 11.99
C GLY A 420 7.70 -13.47 10.60
N LEU A 421 6.87 -13.53 9.55
CA LEU A 421 7.28 -13.38 8.17
C LEU A 421 8.04 -12.06 7.90
N GLY A 422 7.65 -10.95 8.52
CA GLY A 422 8.32 -9.64 8.33
C GLY A 422 9.80 -9.67 8.73
N ASN A 423 10.12 -10.28 9.87
CA ASN A 423 11.50 -10.44 10.33
C ASN A 423 12.31 -11.38 9.43
N LYS A 424 11.67 -12.42 8.90
CA LYS A 424 12.30 -13.35 7.95
C LYS A 424 12.62 -12.65 6.62
N ILE A 425 11.69 -11.86 6.08
CA ILE A 425 11.88 -11.09 4.84
C ILE A 425 12.97 -10.03 5.00
N ILE A 426 13.06 -9.34 6.16
CA ILE A 426 14.21 -8.47 6.46
C ILE A 426 15.51 -9.26 6.40
N ALA A 427 15.59 -10.42 7.07
CA ALA A 427 16.79 -11.23 7.10
C ALA A 427 17.22 -11.74 5.71
N GLU A 428 16.28 -12.14 4.86
CA GLU A 428 16.53 -12.56 3.47
C GLU A 428 17.09 -11.40 2.63
N ASN A 429 16.55 -10.18 2.79
CA ASN A 429 17.05 -9.00 2.09
C ASN A 429 18.41 -8.50 2.65
N VAL A 430 18.62 -8.54 3.97
CA VAL A 430 19.96 -8.27 4.54
C VAL A 430 20.98 -9.29 4.03
N PHE A 431 20.62 -10.57 3.93
CA PHE A 431 21.49 -11.60 3.35
C PHE A 431 21.83 -11.33 1.88
N SER A 432 20.87 -10.86 1.08
CA SER A 432 21.09 -10.54 -0.34
C SER A 432 22.07 -9.37 -0.54
N VAL A 433 22.08 -8.38 0.38
CA VAL A 433 23.04 -7.27 0.39
C VAL A 433 24.46 -7.74 0.73
N ILE A 434 24.63 -8.57 1.78
CA ILE A 434 25.97 -8.97 2.25
C ILE A 434 26.61 -10.09 1.41
N SER A 435 25.82 -10.97 0.80
CA SER A 435 26.33 -12.18 0.16
C SER A 435 27.24 -11.94 -1.08
N PRO A 436 26.93 -11.00 -2.00
CA PRO A 436 27.84 -10.65 -3.09
C PRO A 436 29.21 -10.17 -2.59
N ILE A 437 29.24 -9.48 -1.45
CA ILE A 437 30.43 -8.84 -0.87
C ILE A 437 31.35 -9.88 -0.22
N TYR A 438 30.81 -10.76 0.64
CA TYR A 438 31.63 -11.65 1.49
C TYR A 438 31.62 -13.14 1.09
N PHE A 439 30.64 -13.56 0.29
CA PHE A 439 30.40 -14.97 -0.07
C PHE A 439 30.44 -15.23 -1.59
N GLY A 440 30.61 -14.18 -2.41
CA GLY A 440 30.86 -14.30 -3.85
C GLY A 440 29.68 -14.86 -4.66
N LYS A 441 28.47 -14.80 -4.09
CA LYS A 441 27.22 -15.23 -4.74
C LYS A 441 26.15 -14.18 -4.54
N ALA A 442 25.52 -13.76 -5.64
CA ALA A 442 24.26 -13.04 -5.59
C ALA A 442 23.12 -14.03 -5.29
N TYR A 443 22.17 -13.59 -4.48
CA TYR A 443 20.92 -14.28 -4.21
C TYR A 443 19.78 -13.30 -4.49
N SER A 444 18.89 -13.63 -5.41
CA SER A 444 17.63 -12.91 -5.57
C SER A 444 16.69 -13.29 -4.43
N VAL A 445 16.07 -12.29 -3.80
CA VAL A 445 14.97 -12.52 -2.89
C VAL A 445 13.71 -12.66 -3.73
N ILE A 446 13.14 -13.86 -3.77
CA ILE A 446 11.92 -14.17 -4.53
C ILE A 446 10.89 -14.73 -3.56
N HIS A 447 9.90 -13.92 -3.19
CA HIS A 447 8.81 -14.32 -2.30
C HIS A 447 7.71 -15.10 -3.05
N ASN A 448 8.08 -16.19 -3.71
CA ASN A 448 7.19 -16.99 -4.57
C ASN A 448 6.12 -17.83 -3.84
N ASN A 449 5.99 -17.70 -2.51
CA ASN A 449 5.09 -18.52 -1.69
C ASN A 449 3.86 -17.77 -1.15
N LEU A 450 3.52 -16.60 -1.72
CA LEU A 450 2.43 -15.74 -1.25
C LEU A 450 1.01 -16.25 -1.61
N TYR A 451 0.88 -17.40 -2.27
CA TYR A 451 -0.41 -18.04 -2.52
C TYR A 451 -0.77 -18.97 -1.37
N SER A 452 -1.46 -18.43 -0.37
CA SER A 452 -2.27 -19.25 0.54
C SER A 452 -3.34 -19.99 -0.28
N GLU A 453 -3.57 -21.26 0.05
CA GLU A 453 -4.41 -22.12 -0.78
C GLU A 453 -5.91 -21.79 -0.63
N ASN A 454 -6.59 -21.60 -1.76
CA ASN A 454 -8.05 -21.56 -1.91
C ASN A 454 -8.79 -20.37 -1.26
N ILE A 455 -8.67 -19.18 -1.88
CA ILE A 455 -9.70 -18.14 -1.78
C ILE A 455 -10.54 -18.21 -3.07
N GLU A 456 -11.84 -18.49 -2.96
CA GLU A 456 -12.76 -18.36 -4.10
C GLU A 456 -12.84 -16.88 -4.51
N PRO A 457 -12.85 -16.54 -5.82
CA PRO A 457 -12.86 -15.15 -6.26
C PRO A 457 -14.22 -14.49 -6.03
N GLU A 458 -14.48 -14.04 -4.80
CA GLU A 458 -15.58 -13.13 -4.47
C GLU A 458 -15.32 -11.76 -5.08
N THR A 459 -15.81 -11.57 -6.32
CA THR A 459 -15.81 -10.31 -7.09
C THR A 459 -14.44 -9.68 -7.31
N GLY A 460 -13.95 -9.62 -8.56
CA GLY A 460 -12.67 -8.99 -8.88
C GLY A 460 -12.58 -7.54 -8.37
N VAL A 461 -11.82 -7.33 -7.31
CA VAL A 461 -11.60 -6.03 -6.69
C VAL A 461 -10.55 -5.25 -7.48
N VAL A 462 -10.77 -3.94 -7.67
CA VAL A 462 -9.86 -3.07 -8.42
C VAL A 462 -8.75 -2.55 -7.51
N TYR A 463 -7.47 -2.73 -7.89
CA TYR A 463 -6.30 -2.38 -7.05
C TYR A 463 -5.39 -1.31 -7.66
N ALA A 464 -5.92 -0.12 -7.89
CA ALA A 464 -5.17 0.97 -8.51
C ALA A 464 -4.26 1.73 -7.53
N VAL A 465 -3.48 1.00 -6.73
CA VAL A 465 -2.55 1.55 -5.73
C VAL A 465 -1.47 2.39 -6.42
N GLY A 466 -1.33 3.65 -6.02
CA GLY A 466 -0.36 4.58 -6.60
C GLY A 466 -0.59 4.95 -8.07
N ALA A 467 -1.72 4.55 -8.68
CA ALA A 467 -1.97 4.75 -10.11
C ALA A 467 -2.42 6.19 -10.43
N ASP A 468 -2.01 6.71 -11.59
CA ASP A 468 -2.60 7.92 -12.17
C ASP A 468 -3.92 7.57 -12.88
N LEU A 469 -5.01 7.92 -12.21
CA LEU A 469 -6.39 7.80 -12.65
C LEU A 469 -7.04 9.18 -12.80
N SER A 470 -6.25 10.24 -12.95
CA SER A 470 -6.74 11.62 -13.05
C SER A 470 -7.66 11.80 -14.26
N GLY A 471 -8.75 12.55 -14.06
CA GLY A 471 -9.77 12.83 -15.08
C GLY A 471 -10.59 11.63 -15.56
N ARG A 472 -10.45 10.44 -14.94
CA ARG A 472 -11.17 9.22 -15.37
C ARG A 472 -12.63 9.21 -14.90
N ASN A 473 -13.45 8.51 -15.67
CA ASN A 473 -14.87 8.33 -15.39
C ASN A 473 -15.15 6.91 -14.90
N PHE A 474 -15.60 6.78 -13.65
CA PHE A 474 -16.01 5.55 -12.98
C PHE A 474 -17.54 5.46 -12.81
N ASP A 475 -18.31 6.34 -13.45
CA ASP A 475 -19.77 6.41 -13.34
C ASP A 475 -20.43 5.04 -13.60
N ASN A 476 -21.31 4.61 -12.70
CA ASN A 476 -22.09 3.37 -12.75
C ASN A 476 -21.26 2.06 -12.67
N LEU A 477 -19.97 2.13 -12.34
CA LEU A 477 -19.16 0.92 -12.09
C LEU A 477 -19.45 0.30 -10.72
N ASN A 478 -19.11 -0.99 -10.59
CA ASN A 478 -19.02 -1.66 -9.30
C ASN A 478 -17.55 -1.67 -8.84
N LEU A 479 -17.23 -0.82 -7.86
CA LEU A 479 -15.90 -0.69 -7.24
C LEU A 479 -15.97 -1.04 -5.74
N GLN A 480 -16.82 -1.99 -5.38
CA GLN A 480 -16.89 -2.53 -4.02
C GLN A 480 -15.52 -3.06 -3.59
N ASN A 481 -15.10 -2.73 -2.36
CA ASN A 481 -13.79 -3.04 -1.79
C ASN A 481 -12.56 -2.51 -2.57
N ALA A 482 -12.73 -1.73 -3.65
CA ALA A 482 -11.63 -1.27 -4.51
C ALA A 482 -10.58 -0.45 -3.72
N VAL A 483 -9.31 -0.66 -4.04
CA VAL A 483 -8.18 -0.04 -3.34
C VAL A 483 -7.48 0.95 -4.25
N PHE A 484 -7.70 2.23 -3.95
CA PHE A 484 -7.11 3.40 -4.60
C PHE A 484 -6.06 4.08 -3.71
N ASP A 485 -5.44 3.33 -2.80
CA ASP A 485 -4.47 3.87 -1.85
C ASP A 485 -3.31 4.54 -2.62
N LYS A 486 -2.99 5.79 -2.27
CA LYS A 486 -2.00 6.66 -2.94
C LYS A 486 -2.29 6.98 -4.42
N ALA A 487 -3.45 6.62 -4.97
CA ALA A 487 -3.80 6.90 -6.37
C ALA A 487 -4.02 8.40 -6.61
N ASP A 488 -3.75 8.88 -7.83
CA ASP A 488 -4.28 10.16 -8.28
C ASP A 488 -5.67 9.96 -8.88
N LEU A 489 -6.70 10.35 -8.11
CA LEU A 489 -8.10 10.36 -8.50
C LEU A 489 -8.60 11.80 -8.70
N SER A 490 -7.72 12.77 -8.97
CA SER A 490 -8.14 14.15 -9.19
C SER A 490 -9.03 14.27 -10.43
N ASN A 491 -10.02 15.16 -10.37
CA ASN A 491 -10.95 15.46 -11.47
C ASN A 491 -11.78 14.24 -11.95
N THR A 492 -11.94 13.21 -11.12
CA THR A 492 -12.67 11.97 -11.45
C THR A 492 -14.18 12.05 -11.23
N SER A 493 -14.92 11.13 -11.85
CA SER A 493 -16.38 10.99 -11.68
C SER A 493 -16.76 9.61 -11.14
N PHE A 494 -17.60 9.57 -10.09
CA PHE A 494 -18.08 8.40 -9.35
C PHE A 494 -19.63 8.38 -9.25
N LYS A 495 -20.35 8.87 -10.25
CA LYS A 495 -21.83 8.97 -10.20
C LYS A 495 -22.46 7.59 -10.29
N ASN A 496 -23.34 7.28 -9.35
CA ASN A 496 -23.98 5.96 -9.22
C ASN A 496 -23.00 4.78 -9.05
N THR A 497 -21.74 5.06 -8.70
CA THR A 497 -20.72 4.03 -8.51
C THR A 497 -20.90 3.38 -7.13
N ASN A 498 -20.85 2.05 -7.09
CA ASN A 498 -20.73 1.33 -5.83
C ASN A 498 -19.28 1.41 -5.35
N ILE A 499 -19.05 1.88 -4.13
CA ILE A 499 -17.72 2.00 -3.52
C ILE A 499 -17.73 1.45 -2.09
N ASP A 500 -18.70 0.61 -1.73
CA ASP A 500 -18.86 0.12 -0.37
C ASP A 500 -17.61 -0.69 0.03
N GLY A 501 -16.99 -0.34 1.16
CA GLY A 501 -15.70 -0.93 1.58
C GLY A 501 -14.47 -0.46 0.80
N ALA A 502 -14.60 0.46 -0.17
CA ALA A 502 -13.47 0.96 -0.94
C ALA A 502 -12.49 1.77 -0.08
N ARG A 503 -11.22 1.73 -0.48
CA ARG A 503 -10.10 2.43 0.17
C ARG A 503 -9.51 3.49 -0.75
N PHE A 504 -9.20 4.63 -0.17
CA PHE A 504 -8.64 5.81 -0.80
C PHE A 504 -7.49 6.36 0.06
N MET A 505 -6.75 5.50 0.77
CA MET A 505 -5.78 5.94 1.78
C MET A 505 -4.68 6.80 1.13
N PHE A 506 -4.57 8.07 1.53
CA PHE A 506 -3.70 9.08 0.89
C PHE A 506 -3.93 9.27 -0.63
N ALA A 507 -5.10 8.94 -1.16
CA ALA A 507 -5.44 9.23 -2.55
C ALA A 507 -5.59 10.75 -2.74
N ASN A 508 -5.12 11.26 -3.89
CA ASN A 508 -5.45 12.62 -4.32
C ASN A 508 -6.88 12.63 -4.86
N LEU A 509 -7.80 13.33 -4.19
CA LEU A 509 -9.22 13.43 -4.56
C LEU A 509 -9.61 14.84 -5.03
N ASP A 510 -8.64 15.69 -5.37
CA ASP A 510 -8.84 17.06 -5.82
C ASP A 510 -9.85 17.17 -6.96
N ASN A 511 -10.95 17.91 -6.76
CA ASN A 511 -12.05 18.05 -7.73
C ASN A 511 -12.73 16.72 -8.14
N SER A 512 -12.57 15.64 -7.38
CA SER A 512 -13.36 14.42 -7.55
C SER A 512 -14.79 14.66 -7.06
N ASN A 513 -15.79 14.16 -7.80
CA ASN A 513 -17.18 14.19 -7.33
C ASN A 513 -17.56 13.04 -6.38
N LEU A 514 -16.58 12.29 -5.87
CA LEU A 514 -16.76 11.31 -4.79
C LEU A 514 -17.59 11.91 -3.63
N PHE A 515 -17.29 13.16 -3.27
CA PHE A 515 -17.94 13.90 -2.20
C PHE A 515 -19.26 14.58 -2.59
N ASP A 516 -19.78 14.43 -3.82
CA ASP A 516 -21.16 14.81 -4.14
C ASP A 516 -22.17 13.79 -3.57
N ARG A 517 -21.71 12.58 -3.20
CA ARG A 517 -22.54 11.52 -2.61
C ARG A 517 -23.09 11.91 -1.23
N ILE A 518 -24.31 11.48 -0.93
CA ILE A 518 -24.90 11.58 0.43
C ILE A 518 -24.28 10.55 1.37
N ASP A 519 -23.98 9.36 0.85
CA ASP A 519 -23.40 8.25 1.60
C ASP A 519 -21.90 8.13 1.31
N LEU A 520 -21.11 8.08 2.37
CA LEU A 520 -19.67 7.84 2.43
C LEU A 520 -19.35 6.90 3.62
N SER A 521 -20.31 6.10 4.06
CA SER A 521 -20.13 5.16 5.17
C SER A 521 -19.22 3.98 4.79
N ASN A 522 -18.51 3.44 5.78
CA ASN A 522 -17.68 2.24 5.66
C ASN A 522 -16.60 2.27 4.55
N ILE A 523 -16.15 3.46 4.12
CA ILE A 523 -14.98 3.62 3.24
C ILE A 523 -13.74 4.03 4.04
N ASN A 524 -12.55 3.84 3.47
CA ASN A 524 -11.30 4.28 4.06
C ASN A 524 -10.76 5.55 3.41
N LEU A 525 -10.86 6.67 4.11
CA LEU A 525 -10.33 8.01 3.78
C LEU A 525 -9.14 8.38 4.67
N THR A 526 -8.38 7.40 5.18
CA THR A 526 -7.24 7.63 6.06
C THR A 526 -6.22 8.55 5.37
N GLY A 527 -5.98 9.71 5.98
CA GLY A 527 -5.05 10.74 5.50
C GLY A 527 -5.32 11.33 4.12
N THR A 528 -6.55 11.25 3.59
CA THR A 528 -6.93 12.07 2.43
C THR A 528 -7.01 13.55 2.83
N ASP A 529 -6.72 14.45 1.90
CA ASP A 529 -7.07 15.86 2.03
C ASP A 529 -8.59 16.01 1.81
N LEU A 530 -9.29 16.44 2.86
CA LEU A 530 -10.71 16.80 2.89
C LEU A 530 -10.88 18.26 3.34
N SER A 531 -9.81 19.06 3.28
CA SER A 531 -9.79 20.42 3.78
C SER A 531 -10.75 21.28 2.97
N ASN A 532 -11.45 22.19 3.65
CA ASN A 532 -12.43 23.10 3.07
C ASN A 532 -13.61 22.40 2.33
N MET A 533 -13.78 21.08 2.48
CA MET A 533 -14.87 20.33 1.84
C MET A 533 -16.22 20.59 2.47
N ASN A 534 -17.28 20.57 1.66
CA ASN A 534 -18.65 20.59 2.15
C ASN A 534 -19.16 19.15 2.38
N LEU A 535 -19.12 18.72 3.63
CA LEU A 535 -19.57 17.42 4.11
C LEU A 535 -20.90 17.50 4.88
N GLN A 536 -21.64 18.61 4.74
CA GLN A 536 -22.90 18.89 5.44
C GLN A 536 -23.93 17.77 5.23
N GLY A 537 -24.46 17.23 6.32
CA GLY A 537 -25.55 16.24 6.30
C GLY A 537 -25.20 14.89 5.68
N LYS A 538 -23.92 14.57 5.48
CA LYS A 538 -23.48 13.28 4.91
C LYS A 538 -23.48 12.16 5.93
N ASN A 539 -23.70 10.94 5.46
CA ASN A 539 -23.45 9.72 6.22
C ASN A 539 -21.96 9.33 6.08
N LEU A 540 -21.22 9.39 7.19
CA LEU A 540 -19.82 9.00 7.36
C LEU A 540 -19.70 7.90 8.45
N THR A 541 -20.77 7.13 8.67
CA THR A 541 -20.80 6.07 9.68
C THR A 541 -19.72 5.02 9.40
N GLY A 542 -18.93 4.68 10.40
CA GLY A 542 -17.85 3.68 10.28
C GLY A 542 -16.68 4.07 9.35
N THR A 543 -16.64 5.31 8.84
CA THR A 543 -15.58 5.76 7.92
C THR A 543 -14.24 5.83 8.66
N LEU A 544 -13.17 5.33 8.01
CA LEU A 544 -11.81 5.48 8.53
C LEU A 544 -11.26 6.83 8.06
N LEU A 545 -11.15 7.78 8.99
CA LEU A 545 -10.73 9.18 8.78
C LEU A 545 -9.45 9.50 9.57
N ALA A 546 -8.72 8.48 10.03
CA ALA A 546 -7.51 8.67 10.82
C ALA A 546 -6.53 9.53 10.02
N ARG A 547 -6.03 10.60 10.65
CA ARG A 547 -5.13 11.60 10.02
C ARG A 547 -5.70 12.35 8.81
N ALA A 548 -6.97 12.23 8.45
CA ALA A 548 -7.54 13.04 7.37
C ALA A 548 -7.40 14.54 7.72
N ASP A 549 -7.04 15.35 6.73
CA ASP A 549 -7.10 16.81 6.89
C ASP A 549 -8.55 17.22 6.64
N LEU A 550 -9.30 17.50 7.70
CA LEU A 550 -10.66 18.01 7.64
C LEU A 550 -10.69 19.54 7.86
N SER A 551 -9.53 20.22 7.83
CA SER A 551 -9.42 21.60 8.29
C SER A 551 -10.28 22.56 7.45
N GLY A 552 -11.04 23.41 8.12
CA GLY A 552 -12.02 24.31 7.47
C GLY A 552 -13.20 23.62 6.78
N SER A 553 -13.38 22.30 6.92
CA SER A 553 -14.53 21.59 6.34
C SER A 553 -15.85 21.95 7.04
N ILE A 554 -16.97 21.71 6.37
CA ILE A 554 -18.32 21.90 6.90
C ILE A 554 -18.93 20.53 7.16
N LEU A 555 -19.01 20.12 8.42
CA LEU A 555 -19.59 18.85 8.86
C LEU A 555 -20.98 19.01 9.50
N THR A 556 -21.60 20.19 9.39
CA THR A 556 -22.89 20.52 9.99
C THR A 556 -23.94 19.43 9.76
N GLY A 557 -24.43 18.79 10.83
CA GLY A 557 -25.44 17.74 10.77
C GLY A 557 -25.01 16.42 10.10
N ALA A 558 -23.71 16.19 9.86
CA ALA A 558 -23.20 14.92 9.37
C ALA A 558 -23.27 13.82 10.46
N ASP A 559 -23.29 12.56 10.02
CA ASP A 559 -23.24 11.40 10.91
C ASP A 559 -21.87 10.71 10.82
N LEU A 560 -21.02 10.92 11.84
CA LEU A 560 -19.74 10.24 12.01
C LEU A 560 -19.80 9.18 13.11
N SER A 561 -20.98 8.60 13.38
CA SER A 561 -21.06 7.51 14.35
C SER A 561 -20.13 6.35 13.97
N THR A 562 -19.48 5.74 14.96
CA THR A 562 -18.47 4.67 14.80
C THR A 562 -17.26 4.99 13.91
N ALA A 563 -17.09 6.23 13.43
CA ALA A 563 -15.94 6.62 12.61
C ALA A 563 -14.63 6.61 13.42
N LYS A 564 -13.49 6.45 12.74
CA LYS A 564 -12.16 6.54 13.38
C LYS A 564 -11.46 7.82 12.94
N LEU A 565 -11.37 8.83 13.81
CA LEU A 565 -10.75 10.14 13.56
C LEU A 565 -9.40 10.32 14.28
N THR A 566 -8.79 9.23 14.73
CA THR A 566 -7.51 9.22 15.46
C THR A 566 -6.45 10.10 14.76
N TYR A 567 -6.04 11.19 15.42
CA TYR A 567 -5.12 12.23 14.88
C TYR A 567 -5.59 12.97 13.59
N ALA A 568 -6.89 13.03 13.28
CA ALA A 568 -7.41 13.88 12.21
C ALA A 568 -7.22 15.38 12.54
N ASP A 569 -7.02 16.22 11.52
CA ASP A 569 -6.99 17.68 11.72
C ASP A 569 -8.39 18.25 11.52
N LEU A 570 -9.05 18.63 12.62
CA LEU A 570 -10.36 19.28 12.62
C LEU A 570 -10.28 20.81 12.77
N THR A 571 -9.10 21.42 12.65
CA THR A 571 -8.90 22.86 12.86
C THR A 571 -9.83 23.70 11.98
N ASN A 572 -10.56 24.65 12.58
CA ASN A 572 -11.57 25.50 11.91
C ASN A 572 -12.78 24.77 11.29
N THR A 573 -13.03 23.49 11.61
CA THR A 573 -14.19 22.73 11.12
C THR A 573 -15.49 23.14 11.80
N ASP A 574 -16.60 23.24 11.06
CA ASP A 574 -17.94 23.39 11.66
C ASP A 574 -18.55 22.01 11.94
N LEU A 575 -18.54 21.60 13.22
CA LEU A 575 -19.14 20.37 13.73
C LEU A 575 -20.58 20.56 14.25
N THR A 576 -21.26 21.68 13.99
CA THR A 576 -22.58 21.97 14.56
C THR A 576 -23.64 20.91 14.22
N GLY A 577 -24.21 20.24 15.22
CA GLY A 577 -25.24 19.22 15.02
C GLY A 577 -24.72 17.86 14.55
N THR A 578 -23.41 17.66 14.52
CA THR A 578 -22.77 16.40 14.08
C THR A 578 -23.02 15.28 15.10
N ASN A 579 -23.28 14.06 14.62
CA ASN A 579 -23.28 12.86 15.45
C ASN A 579 -21.85 12.27 15.52
N LEU A 580 -21.29 12.18 16.72
CA LEU A 580 -19.99 11.61 17.05
C LEU A 580 -20.16 10.49 18.10
N SER A 581 -21.27 9.74 18.06
CA SER A 581 -21.48 8.58 18.93
C SER A 581 -20.55 7.42 18.56
N ASP A 582 -20.03 6.70 19.55
CA ASP A 582 -19.15 5.54 19.41
C ASP A 582 -17.87 5.82 18.57
N VAL A 583 -17.51 7.09 18.40
CA VAL A 583 -16.39 7.55 17.57
C VAL A 583 -15.05 7.35 18.28
N ASN A 584 -13.98 7.08 17.53
CA ASN A 584 -12.62 7.17 18.07
C ASN A 584 -12.01 8.56 17.79
N LEU A 585 -11.84 9.37 18.83
CA LEU A 585 -11.21 10.69 18.78
C LEU A 585 -9.82 10.72 19.46
N TYR A 586 -9.20 9.57 19.70
CA TYR A 586 -7.91 9.50 20.40
C TYR A 586 -6.86 10.44 19.80
N ARG A 587 -6.30 11.34 20.63
CA ARG A 587 -5.32 12.37 20.23
C ARG A 587 -5.77 13.33 19.12
N THR A 588 -7.07 13.54 18.97
CA THR A 588 -7.61 14.53 18.03
C THR A 588 -7.54 15.93 18.63
N ASN A 589 -7.33 16.95 17.80
CA ASN A 589 -7.34 18.34 18.23
C ASN A 589 -8.73 18.96 18.02
N LEU A 590 -9.42 19.25 19.12
CA LEU A 590 -10.72 19.94 19.17
C LEU A 590 -10.63 21.31 19.88
N SER A 591 -9.41 21.87 19.94
CA SER A 591 -9.15 23.13 20.65
C SER A 591 -9.90 24.32 20.04
N GLY A 592 -10.48 25.16 20.90
CA GLY A 592 -11.22 26.37 20.50
C GLY A 592 -12.60 26.14 19.87
N MET A 593 -13.06 24.89 19.75
CA MET A 593 -14.32 24.55 19.08
C MET A 593 -15.56 24.73 19.96
N ASP A 594 -16.69 25.06 19.36
CA ASP A 594 -18.00 25.05 20.02
C ASP A 594 -18.68 23.69 19.82
N LEU A 595 -18.61 22.84 20.85
CA LEU A 595 -19.05 21.44 20.78
C LEU A 595 -20.44 21.24 21.42
N ARG A 596 -21.14 22.31 21.82
CA ARG A 596 -22.40 22.27 22.59
C ARG A 596 -23.56 21.55 21.89
N SER A 597 -23.53 21.44 20.57
CA SER A 597 -24.59 20.84 19.75
C SER A 597 -24.21 19.48 19.16
N ILE A 598 -23.21 18.81 19.74
CA ILE A 598 -22.67 17.53 19.26
C ILE A 598 -23.11 16.40 20.22
N THR A 599 -23.35 15.21 19.67
CA THR A 599 -23.54 13.98 20.46
C THR A 599 -22.25 13.16 20.46
N PHE A 600 -21.69 12.87 21.64
CA PHE A 600 -20.49 12.03 21.81
C PHE A 600 -20.79 10.75 22.64
N ALA A 601 -21.98 10.15 22.50
CA ALA A 601 -22.35 9.01 23.32
C ALA A 601 -21.35 7.85 23.09
N ASN A 602 -20.69 7.37 24.14
CA ASN A 602 -19.63 6.33 24.09
C ASN A 602 -18.38 6.68 23.24
N ALA A 603 -18.10 7.96 22.97
CA ALA A 603 -16.89 8.36 22.24
C ALA A 603 -15.61 8.05 23.03
N ASP A 604 -14.55 7.58 22.34
CA ASP A 604 -13.21 7.50 22.92
C ASP A 604 -12.54 8.88 22.87
N LEU A 605 -12.58 9.59 24.01
CA LEU A 605 -12.08 10.96 24.16
C LEU A 605 -10.67 11.03 24.79
N ARG A 606 -10.02 9.90 25.05
CA ARG A 606 -8.70 9.86 25.71
C ARG A 606 -7.64 10.60 24.89
N ALA A 607 -6.76 11.32 25.59
CA ALA A 607 -5.70 12.15 25.03
C ALA A 607 -6.16 13.23 24.03
N THR A 608 -7.46 13.58 24.00
CA THR A 608 -8.00 14.64 23.13
C THR A 608 -7.54 16.02 23.62
N PHE A 609 -7.31 16.95 22.69
CA PHE A 609 -7.01 18.35 23.02
C PHE A 609 -8.28 19.18 22.94
N PHE A 610 -8.82 19.56 24.10
CA PHE A 610 -10.02 20.39 24.23
C PHE A 610 -9.70 21.85 24.55
N THR A 611 -8.44 22.30 24.39
CA THR A 611 -8.00 23.59 24.94
C THR A 611 -8.81 24.77 24.40
N GLY A 612 -9.48 25.51 25.28
CA GLY A 612 -10.36 26.64 24.95
C GLY A 612 -11.71 26.27 24.30
N SER A 613 -12.08 24.98 24.22
CA SER A 613 -13.34 24.52 23.64
C SER A 613 -14.54 24.69 24.58
N ILE A 614 -15.76 24.63 24.02
CA ILE A 614 -17.02 24.69 24.77
C ILE A 614 -17.71 23.32 24.73
N LEU A 615 -17.51 22.53 25.80
CA LEU A 615 -18.01 21.17 25.90
C LEU A 615 -19.52 21.10 26.26
N PRO A 616 -20.28 20.13 25.70
CA PRO A 616 -21.63 19.82 26.16
C PRO A 616 -21.55 19.11 27.52
N ASP A 617 -22.49 19.39 28.44
CA ASP A 617 -22.43 18.85 29.80
C ASP A 617 -22.65 17.33 29.86
N SER A 618 -23.29 16.76 28.83
CA SER A 618 -23.63 15.33 28.72
C SER A 618 -22.44 14.38 28.57
N ILE A 619 -21.22 14.89 28.36
CA ILE A 619 -20.01 14.06 28.20
C ILE A 619 -19.12 14.03 29.43
N LEU A 620 -19.38 14.89 30.43
CA LEU A 620 -18.38 15.19 31.46
C LEU A 620 -18.36 14.19 32.61
N ALA A 621 -19.51 13.58 32.93
CA ALA A 621 -19.65 12.53 33.95
C ALA A 621 -19.61 11.12 33.33
N ASN A 622 -19.12 10.14 34.08
CA ASN A 622 -19.02 8.72 33.71
C ASN A 622 -18.25 8.45 32.39
N ASN A 623 -17.21 9.23 32.09
CA ASN A 623 -16.44 9.13 30.85
C ASN A 623 -14.93 8.95 31.11
N ASP A 624 -14.20 8.44 30.11
CA ASP A 624 -12.74 8.27 30.19
C ASP A 624 -12.01 9.40 29.45
N PHE A 625 -11.28 10.20 30.23
CA PHE A 625 -10.48 11.34 29.80
C PHE A 625 -8.99 11.17 30.15
N GLU A 626 -8.48 9.93 30.24
CA GLU A 626 -7.05 9.68 30.41
C GLU A 626 -6.20 10.54 29.44
N TYR A 627 -5.14 11.19 29.93
CA TYR A 627 -4.24 12.11 29.17
C TYR A 627 -4.90 13.33 28.48
N THR A 628 -6.19 13.60 28.69
CA THR A 628 -6.93 14.66 27.97
C THR A 628 -6.51 16.06 28.42
N ASP A 629 -6.42 17.00 27.48
CA ASP A 629 -6.10 18.41 27.78
C ASP A 629 -7.34 19.30 27.79
N PHE A 630 -7.77 19.70 28.98
CA PHE A 630 -8.86 20.63 29.26
C PHE A 630 -8.40 22.08 29.42
N GLY A 631 -7.25 22.46 28.87
CA GLY A 631 -6.70 23.81 29.03
C GLY A 631 -7.74 24.91 28.73
N GLU A 632 -7.82 25.94 29.57
CA GLU A 632 -8.74 27.08 29.42
C GLU A 632 -10.25 26.77 29.39
N VAL A 633 -10.68 25.50 29.50
CA VAL A 633 -12.09 25.09 29.49
C VAL A 633 -12.80 25.55 30.78
N ASP A 634 -14.05 26.01 30.64
CA ASP A 634 -14.90 26.32 31.79
C ASP A 634 -15.69 25.07 32.23
N LEU A 635 -15.25 24.46 33.34
CA LEU A 635 -15.85 23.30 33.99
C LEU A 635 -16.55 23.70 35.31
N SER A 636 -16.71 25.00 35.58
CA SER A 636 -17.28 25.47 36.85
C SER A 636 -18.75 25.09 37.01
N GLY A 637 -19.10 24.57 38.19
CA GLY A 637 -20.45 24.08 38.48
C GLY A 637 -20.91 22.86 37.67
N LYS A 638 -20.05 22.26 36.84
CA LYS A 638 -20.39 21.13 35.96
C LYS A 638 -20.28 19.78 36.67
N ASP A 639 -20.95 18.77 36.12
CA ASP A 639 -20.89 17.39 36.60
C ASP A 639 -19.78 16.59 35.90
N LEU A 640 -18.74 16.24 36.65
CA LEU A 640 -17.57 15.45 36.21
C LEU A 640 -17.48 14.14 37.02
N SER A 641 -18.57 13.73 37.68
CA SER A 641 -18.60 12.57 38.58
C SER A 641 -18.26 11.25 37.87
N TYR A 642 -17.57 10.36 38.59
CA TYR A 642 -17.14 9.03 38.16
C TYR A 642 -16.31 8.95 36.87
N SER A 643 -15.81 10.09 36.37
CA SER A 643 -14.95 10.14 35.19
C SER A 643 -13.48 9.87 35.53
N ASN A 644 -12.76 9.28 34.57
CA ASN A 644 -11.32 9.06 34.67
C ASN A 644 -10.55 10.26 34.09
N PHE A 645 -9.64 10.83 34.87
CA PHE A 645 -8.80 11.97 34.52
C PHE A 645 -7.32 11.68 34.80
N HIS A 646 -6.91 10.41 34.82
CA HIS A 646 -5.52 10.02 35.03
C HIS A 646 -4.63 10.68 33.96
N TYR A 647 -3.58 11.38 34.39
CA TYR A 647 -2.69 12.21 33.54
C TYR A 647 -3.35 13.39 32.79
N ALA A 648 -4.63 13.71 33.02
CA ALA A 648 -5.28 14.84 32.36
C ALA A 648 -4.68 16.19 32.76
N THR A 649 -4.67 17.16 31.84
CA THR A 649 -4.18 18.52 32.08
C THR A 649 -5.31 19.54 32.13
N PHE A 650 -5.22 20.47 33.08
CA PHE A 650 -6.26 21.48 33.35
C PHE A 650 -5.66 22.90 33.34
N GLY A 651 -4.72 23.17 32.42
CA GLY A 651 -3.98 24.43 32.37
C GLY A 651 -4.89 25.63 32.20
N ASN A 652 -5.02 26.49 33.22
CA ASN A 652 -5.95 27.63 33.25
C ASN A 652 -7.45 27.24 33.09
N ALA A 653 -7.80 25.96 33.27
CA ALA A 653 -9.19 25.48 33.30
C ALA A 653 -9.90 25.92 34.58
N ASN A 654 -11.20 26.18 34.52
CA ASN A 654 -12.00 26.61 35.67
C ASN A 654 -12.74 25.43 36.30
N LEU A 655 -12.41 25.06 37.55
CA LEU A 655 -13.03 23.92 38.25
C LEU A 655 -13.75 24.32 39.55
N GLU A 656 -13.99 25.62 39.79
CA GLU A 656 -14.73 26.08 40.98
C GLU A 656 -16.18 25.54 40.96
N GLY A 657 -16.63 24.92 42.05
CA GLY A 657 -17.97 24.34 42.17
C GLY A 657 -18.23 23.07 41.35
N ALA A 658 -17.23 22.48 40.68
CA ALA A 658 -17.40 21.25 39.89
C ALA A 658 -17.75 20.04 40.77
N ASN A 659 -18.68 19.19 40.34
CA ASN A 659 -18.87 17.88 40.97
C ASN A 659 -17.82 16.91 40.45
N LEU A 660 -16.91 16.45 41.31
CA LEU A 660 -15.87 15.47 41.02
C LEU A 660 -16.08 14.19 41.86
N GLU A 661 -17.32 13.92 42.31
CA GLU A 661 -17.68 12.73 43.09
C GLU A 661 -17.17 11.45 42.40
N GLY A 662 -16.39 10.62 43.09
CA GLY A 662 -15.84 9.37 42.56
C GLY A 662 -14.85 9.51 41.40
N ALA A 663 -14.43 10.72 41.01
CA ALA A 663 -13.54 10.94 39.88
C ALA A 663 -12.10 10.43 40.13
N THR A 664 -11.46 9.87 39.10
CA THR A 664 -10.08 9.37 39.19
C THR A 664 -9.09 10.41 38.67
N LEU A 665 -8.55 11.22 39.58
CA LEU A 665 -7.68 12.37 39.31
C LEU A 665 -6.22 12.02 39.70
N ILE A 666 -5.64 11.00 39.05
CA ILE A 666 -4.30 10.47 39.35
C ILE A 666 -3.22 11.14 38.49
N GLN A 667 -2.08 11.52 39.10
CA GLN A 667 -0.97 12.26 38.45
C GLN A 667 -1.38 13.62 37.81
N VAL A 668 -2.40 14.28 38.35
CA VAL A 668 -2.91 15.57 37.85
C VAL A 668 -2.21 16.76 38.52
N ASP A 669 -1.76 17.74 37.73
CA ASP A 669 -1.14 18.99 38.23
C ASP A 669 -2.15 20.14 38.36
N PHE A 670 -2.83 20.19 39.50
CA PHE A 670 -3.80 21.25 39.81
C PHE A 670 -3.16 22.62 40.06
N THR A 671 -1.83 22.74 40.12
CA THR A 671 -1.20 24.05 40.42
C THR A 671 -1.33 25.08 39.31
N LYS A 672 -1.79 24.65 38.12
CA LYS A 672 -1.97 25.48 36.92
C LYS A 672 -3.43 25.83 36.60
N ILE A 673 -4.41 25.35 37.36
CA ILE A 673 -5.83 25.66 37.11
C ILE A 673 -6.13 27.15 37.32
N LYS A 674 -7.23 27.64 36.73
CA LYS A 674 -7.69 29.02 36.84
C LYS A 674 -7.85 29.41 38.32
N ASN A 675 -7.38 30.61 38.67
CA ASN A 675 -7.31 31.13 40.04
C ASN A 675 -6.56 30.23 41.05
N LYS A 676 -5.97 29.10 40.60
CA LYS A 676 -5.43 28.04 41.44
C LYS A 676 -6.44 27.54 42.49
N SER A 677 -7.68 27.33 42.06
CA SER A 677 -8.84 27.15 42.95
C SER A 677 -9.73 25.99 42.52
N LEU A 678 -10.10 25.15 43.49
CA LEU A 678 -11.16 24.13 43.43
C LEU A 678 -12.30 24.50 44.40
N ALA A 679 -12.45 25.78 44.76
CA ALA A 679 -13.40 26.18 45.80
C ALA A 679 -14.83 25.71 45.50
N GLY A 680 -15.47 25.07 46.48
CA GLY A 680 -16.82 24.51 46.36
C GLY A 680 -16.97 23.25 45.49
N ALA A 681 -15.88 22.67 44.96
CA ALA A 681 -15.94 21.46 44.17
C ALA A 681 -16.14 20.21 45.05
N ASP A 682 -17.06 19.32 44.70
CA ASP A 682 -17.30 18.09 45.47
C ASP A 682 -16.21 17.06 45.15
N LEU A 683 -15.37 16.73 46.13
CA LEU A 683 -14.30 15.73 46.02
C LEU A 683 -14.63 14.42 46.75
N SER A 684 -15.91 14.17 47.06
CA SER A 684 -16.36 12.94 47.72
C SER A 684 -15.95 11.71 46.91
N GLU A 685 -15.34 10.72 47.56
CA GLU A 685 -14.87 9.46 46.92
C GLU A 685 -13.81 9.63 45.79
N ALA A 686 -13.35 10.85 45.49
CA ALA A 686 -12.38 11.11 44.43
C ALA A 686 -10.96 10.61 44.76
N SER A 687 -10.28 10.03 43.77
CA SER A 687 -8.89 9.55 43.91
C SER A 687 -7.90 10.60 43.43
N LEU A 688 -7.12 11.17 44.36
CA LEU A 688 -6.10 12.21 44.09
C LEU A 688 -4.66 11.65 44.14
N ALA A 689 -4.46 10.36 43.85
CA ALA A 689 -3.17 9.71 44.03
C ALA A 689 -2.07 10.36 43.16
N HIS A 690 -0.94 10.68 43.79
CA HIS A 690 0.22 11.33 43.15
C HIS A 690 -0.04 12.72 42.51
N SER A 691 -1.20 13.33 42.76
CA SER A 691 -1.58 14.63 42.19
C SER A 691 -1.05 15.82 42.98
N ASN A 692 -0.79 16.93 42.28
CA ASN A 692 -0.13 18.10 42.83
C ASN A 692 -1.14 19.21 43.15
N LEU A 693 -1.54 19.31 44.43
CA LEU A 693 -2.43 20.36 44.94
C LEU A 693 -1.66 21.51 45.65
N SER A 694 -0.36 21.67 45.38
CA SER A 694 0.54 22.56 46.15
C SER A 694 0.09 24.03 46.14
N GLY A 695 -0.60 24.46 47.19
CA GLY A 695 -1.15 25.81 47.32
C GLY A 695 -2.37 26.08 46.44
N VAL A 696 -3.18 25.05 46.17
CA VAL A 696 -4.52 25.17 45.58
C VAL A 696 -5.54 25.53 46.67
N ASN A 697 -6.50 26.39 46.34
CA ASN A 697 -7.60 26.75 47.25
C ASN A 697 -8.67 25.63 47.28
N LEU A 698 -8.88 25.04 48.45
CA LEU A 698 -9.83 23.95 48.73
C LEU A 698 -10.97 24.43 49.67
N ALA A 699 -11.37 25.70 49.56
CA ALA A 699 -12.41 26.26 50.42
C ALA A 699 -13.79 25.69 50.05
N GLY A 700 -14.37 24.87 50.94
CA GLY A 700 -15.72 24.31 50.76
C GLY A 700 -15.78 23.10 49.83
N THR A 701 -14.65 22.43 49.59
CA THR A 701 -14.56 21.09 48.99
C THR A 701 -14.78 20.00 50.03
#